data_AF-A0A8X8C1G1-F1
#
_entry.id   AF-A0A8X8C1G1-F1
#
_cell.length_a   1.000
_cell.length_b   1.000
_cell.length_c   1.000
_cell.angle_alpha   90.00
_cell.angle_beta   90.00
_cell.angle_gamma   90.00
#
_symmetry.space_group_name_H-M   'P 1'
#
loop_
_entity.id
_entity.type
_entity.pdbx_description
1 polymer ?
#
loop_
_entity_poly.entity_id
_entity_poly.type
_entity_poly.pdbx_seq_one_letter_code
_entity_poly.pdbx_strand_id
1 'polypeptide(L)'
;MHDSLREMAFSIVREESKIPGKRSRLCDPEDVYQALVKKKGTEAVEGICLDISESREMHLKSDAFSRMDRLRILKFFNHFSLDEIFIMENKDKVHLPHSGLDYLSDELRYLHWDGFPSKTLPQSFCAENIVELIFPDSKIEKLWTGVQDLVHLRRMDLSGSPYLLEIPDLSMAENIESINLKFCKSLIEVNPSIQYLTKLEVLQLSYCDNLRSLPSRIGSKVLRILDLYRCINVRICPAISGNSPVLRKVDLQFCANITKFPEISGNIKYLYLQGMAIEEVPSSIEFLTALVRLYMTNCKQLSSIPSSICKLKSLEVLGLSGCSKLESFPEIMEPMESLRRLELDATAIKDLPSSIKYLKFLTQVKLGVTAIEELSSSIAQLKSLTHLDLGGTAIKELPSSIEHLKCLKHLDLSGTGIKELPELPSSLTALDVNDCKSLQTLSRFNLRNFQELNFANCFKLDQKKLMADAQCKIQSGEIKGEIFQIVLPESEIPPWFRGQNMGSSVTKKLPLNCHQLKGIAFCIVFASPTPLLSDCVNFSCKCDAKSDNGEHDHVKLLCYGLDPQPKAAVLKLDDSDHMLLWYESTRTGLTSEYSGSEVTFEFYNKMEHSKIKRCGVYFLFDKNRSSSCDEDSSHQDDN
;
A
#
# COMPACT_ATOMS: atom_id res chain seq x y z
N MET A 1 26.88 -13.05 -18.64
CA MET A 1 27.30 -12.34 -19.88
C MET A 1 27.88 -10.96 -19.57
N HIS A 2 27.28 -10.17 -18.67
CA HIS A 2 27.82 -8.86 -18.25
C HIS A 2 29.16 -8.94 -17.49
N ASP A 3 29.34 -9.91 -16.58
CA ASP A 3 30.58 -10.02 -15.78
C ASP A 3 31.79 -10.44 -16.62
N SER A 4 31.61 -11.39 -17.55
CA SER A 4 32.69 -11.85 -18.44
C SER A 4 33.16 -10.76 -19.42
N LEU A 5 32.25 -9.89 -19.89
CA LEU A 5 32.61 -8.74 -20.72
C LEU A 5 33.36 -7.66 -19.91
N ARG A 6 32.95 -7.45 -18.65
CA ARG A 6 33.61 -6.54 -17.72
C ARG A 6 35.02 -7.02 -17.37
N GLU A 7 35.19 -8.32 -17.08
CA GLU A 7 36.50 -8.94 -16.83
C GLU A 7 37.42 -8.88 -18.06
N MET A 8 36.87 -9.12 -19.26
CA MET A 8 37.62 -8.99 -20.51
C MET A 8 38.08 -7.55 -20.74
N ALA A 9 37.21 -6.57 -20.55
CA ALA A 9 37.56 -5.15 -20.66
C ALA A 9 38.66 -4.75 -19.66
N PHE A 10 38.60 -5.23 -18.42
CA PHE A 10 39.64 -4.96 -17.43
C PHE A 10 40.96 -5.68 -17.71
N SER A 11 40.92 -6.85 -18.33
CA SER A 11 42.13 -7.56 -18.74
C SER A 11 42.87 -6.77 -19.82
N ILE A 12 42.15 -6.24 -20.82
CA ILE A 12 42.71 -5.37 -21.87
C ILE A 12 43.36 -4.12 -21.25
N VAL A 13 42.68 -3.45 -20.33
CA VAL A 13 43.21 -2.25 -19.66
C VAL A 13 44.46 -2.56 -18.82
N ARG A 14 44.54 -3.74 -18.20
CA ARG A 14 45.73 -4.17 -17.43
C ARG A 14 46.94 -4.43 -18.32
N GLU A 15 46.73 -4.80 -19.59
CA GLU A 15 47.81 -5.01 -20.57
C GLU A 15 48.45 -3.69 -21.05
N GLU A 16 47.75 -2.56 -20.97
CA GLU A 16 48.28 -1.25 -21.40
C GLU A 16 49.55 -0.84 -20.64
N SER A 17 49.62 -1.17 -19.34
CA SER A 17 50.76 -0.81 -18.50
C SER A 17 50.80 -1.63 -17.21
N LYS A 18 52.02 -2.01 -16.80
CA LYS A 18 52.28 -2.58 -15.47
C LYS A 18 52.14 -1.56 -14.33
N ILE A 19 52.23 -0.28 -14.64
CA ILE A 19 52.05 0.83 -13.69
C ILE A 19 50.57 1.26 -13.76
N PRO A 20 49.78 1.09 -12.68
CA PRO A 20 48.35 1.37 -12.70
C PRO A 20 48.01 2.79 -13.18
N GLY A 21 48.67 3.82 -12.64
CA GLY A 21 48.40 5.22 -13.00
C GLY A 21 48.76 5.63 -14.43
N LYS A 22 49.24 4.71 -15.27
CA LYS A 22 49.46 4.89 -16.73
C LYS A 22 48.44 4.13 -17.60
N ARG A 23 47.42 3.53 -16.99
CA ARG A 23 46.32 2.87 -17.71
C ARG A 23 45.18 3.84 -17.97
N SER A 24 44.43 3.60 -19.04
CA SER A 24 43.28 4.38 -19.47
C SER A 24 42.12 4.34 -18.48
N ARG A 25 41.93 3.21 -17.79
CA ARG A 25 40.86 3.03 -16.79
C ARG A 25 41.38 2.41 -15.50
N LEU A 26 40.84 2.86 -14.36
CA LEU A 26 41.14 2.31 -13.03
C LEU A 26 39.85 1.87 -12.36
N CYS A 27 39.78 0.59 -11.99
CA CYS A 27 38.61 0.04 -11.28
C CYS A 27 38.93 -0.88 -10.10
N ASP A 28 40.20 -1.28 -9.97
CA ASP A 28 40.67 -2.01 -8.79
C ASP A 28 40.90 -1.02 -7.64
N PRO A 29 40.37 -1.26 -6.42
CA PRO A 29 40.51 -0.33 -5.31
C PRO A 29 41.95 0.01 -4.93
N GLU A 30 42.90 -0.93 -5.06
CA GLU A 30 44.31 -0.69 -4.77
C GLU A 30 44.94 0.19 -5.86
N ASP A 31 44.62 -0.06 -7.13
CA ASP A 31 45.09 0.77 -8.25
C ASP A 31 44.61 2.23 -8.13
N VAL A 32 43.34 2.42 -7.76
CA VAL A 32 42.75 3.75 -7.51
C VAL A 32 43.43 4.43 -6.32
N TYR A 33 43.68 3.71 -5.23
CA TYR A 33 44.42 4.23 -4.09
C TYR A 33 45.84 4.67 -4.48
N GLN A 34 46.56 3.87 -5.26
CA GLN A 34 47.89 4.22 -5.73
C GLN A 34 47.86 5.46 -6.63
N ALA A 35 46.87 5.58 -7.50
CA ALA A 35 46.71 6.72 -8.39
C ALA A 35 46.42 8.02 -7.62
N LEU A 36 45.46 7.99 -6.69
CA LEU A 36 44.92 9.17 -6.02
C LEU A 36 45.65 9.52 -4.72
N VAL A 37 45.81 8.56 -3.80
CA VAL A 37 46.42 8.80 -2.47
C VAL A 37 47.95 8.87 -2.59
N LYS A 38 48.56 7.99 -3.40
CA LYS A 38 50.01 7.97 -3.62
C LYS A 38 50.45 8.83 -4.81
N LYS A 39 49.53 9.57 -5.45
CA LYS A 39 49.80 10.52 -6.55
C LYS A 39 50.53 9.90 -7.76
N LYS A 40 50.23 8.65 -8.07
CA LYS A 40 50.82 7.95 -9.24
C LYS A 40 50.00 8.08 -10.52
N GLY A 41 48.80 8.68 -10.46
CA GLY A 41 47.99 8.92 -11.65
C GLY A 41 48.63 9.94 -12.60
N THR A 42 48.33 9.78 -13.90
CA THR A 42 48.89 10.58 -15.00
C THR A 42 47.80 10.92 -16.02
N GLU A 43 48.14 11.72 -17.02
CA GLU A 43 47.27 12.11 -18.15
C GLU A 43 46.70 10.91 -18.92
N ALA A 44 47.32 9.74 -18.80
CA ALA A 44 46.82 8.51 -19.41
C ALA A 44 45.51 8.04 -18.79
N VAL A 45 45.21 8.43 -17.54
CA VAL A 45 43.99 8.00 -16.84
C VAL A 45 42.80 8.80 -17.35
N GLU A 46 41.97 8.15 -18.15
CA GLU A 46 40.75 8.74 -18.68
C GLU A 46 39.51 8.38 -17.85
N GLY A 47 39.55 7.32 -17.03
CA GLY A 47 38.40 6.89 -16.25
C GLY A 47 38.74 6.22 -14.94
N ILE A 48 38.00 6.56 -13.90
CA ILE A 48 38.09 5.95 -12.58
C ILE A 48 36.69 5.50 -12.18
N CYS A 49 36.54 4.22 -11.84
CA CYS A 49 35.29 3.64 -11.35
C CYS A 49 35.59 2.81 -10.10
N LEU A 50 35.26 3.34 -8.93
CA LEU A 50 35.58 2.77 -7.64
C LEU A 50 34.29 2.38 -6.91
N ASP A 51 34.21 1.11 -6.51
CA ASP A 51 33.28 0.70 -5.48
C ASP A 51 33.87 1.09 -4.12
N ILE A 52 33.28 2.09 -3.48
CA ILE A 52 33.75 2.60 -2.19
C ILE A 52 33.53 1.54 -1.10
N SER A 53 32.48 0.72 -1.20
CA SER A 53 32.15 -0.29 -0.19
C SER A 53 33.22 -1.37 -0.05
N GLU A 54 33.91 -1.71 -1.14
CA GLU A 54 35.04 -2.66 -1.19
C GLU A 54 36.41 -2.00 -0.97
N SER A 55 36.44 -0.67 -0.82
CA SER A 55 37.70 0.09 -0.67
C SER A 55 38.13 0.22 0.80
N ARG A 56 39.45 0.42 1.00
CA ARG A 56 39.98 0.92 2.28
C ARG A 56 39.80 2.44 2.40
N GLU A 57 39.93 2.95 3.61
CA GLU A 57 39.88 4.39 3.88
C GLU A 57 40.93 5.17 3.07
N MET A 58 40.51 6.29 2.48
CA MET A 58 41.28 7.13 1.56
C MET A 58 41.21 8.60 1.97
N HIS A 59 42.33 9.15 2.41
CA HIS A 59 42.49 10.59 2.61
C HIS A 59 43.13 11.21 1.37
N LEU A 60 42.32 11.84 0.53
CA LEU A 60 42.78 12.54 -0.65
C LEU A 60 43.37 13.91 -0.27
N LYS A 61 44.38 14.35 -1.00
CA LYS A 61 44.86 15.74 -0.94
C LYS A 61 44.09 16.59 -1.96
N SER A 62 44.10 17.91 -1.78
CA SER A 62 43.35 18.84 -2.64
C SER A 62 43.77 18.74 -4.12
N ASP A 63 45.03 18.41 -4.36
CA ASP A 63 45.63 18.24 -5.70
C ASP A 63 45.59 16.80 -6.24
N ALA A 64 44.79 15.89 -5.65
CA ALA A 64 44.78 14.46 -6.00
C ALA A 64 44.50 14.18 -7.49
N PHE A 65 43.73 15.05 -8.17
CA PHE A 65 43.37 14.91 -9.58
C PHE A 65 44.17 15.81 -10.53
N SER A 66 45.12 16.61 -10.02
CA SER A 66 45.86 17.64 -10.79
C SER A 66 46.67 17.14 -11.99
N ARG A 67 46.97 15.83 -12.07
CA ARG A 67 47.73 15.21 -13.16
C ARG A 67 46.87 14.39 -14.13
N MET A 68 45.56 14.39 -13.96
CA MET A 68 44.61 13.58 -14.75
C MET A 68 43.71 14.50 -15.55
N ASP A 69 44.33 15.32 -16.40
CA ASP A 69 43.71 16.32 -17.26
C ASP A 69 42.80 15.74 -18.34
N ARG A 70 43.01 14.48 -18.76
CA ARG A 70 42.14 13.75 -19.71
C ARG A 70 41.05 12.89 -19.06
N LEU A 71 40.75 13.12 -17.77
CA LEU A 71 39.77 12.32 -17.04
C LEU A 71 38.35 12.62 -17.54
N ARG A 72 37.69 11.62 -18.14
CA ARG A 72 36.34 11.72 -18.71
C ARG A 72 35.26 11.07 -17.85
N ILE A 73 35.63 10.09 -17.03
CA ILE A 73 34.70 9.33 -16.18
C ILE A 73 35.27 9.29 -14.75
N LEU A 74 34.51 9.80 -13.79
CA LEU A 74 34.79 9.62 -12.38
C LEU A 74 33.54 9.07 -11.71
N LYS A 75 33.61 7.83 -11.24
CA LYS A 75 32.47 7.12 -10.63
C LYS A 75 32.88 6.49 -9.32
N PHE A 76 32.50 7.09 -8.20
CA PHE A 76 32.65 6.51 -6.86
C PHE A 76 31.25 6.15 -6.36
N PHE A 77 30.98 4.88 -6.13
CA PHE A 77 29.64 4.39 -5.78
C PHE A 77 29.69 3.38 -4.64
N ASN A 78 28.58 3.20 -3.93
CA ASN A 78 28.41 2.17 -2.91
C ASN A 78 27.45 1.07 -3.41
N HIS A 79 27.79 -0.20 -3.17
CA HIS A 79 26.90 -1.32 -3.43
C HIS A 79 26.25 -1.78 -2.11
N PHE A 80 25.09 -1.23 -1.76
CA PHE A 80 24.35 -1.69 -0.58
C PHE A 80 23.61 -2.99 -0.89
N SER A 81 23.80 -4.00 -0.05
CA SER A 81 22.90 -5.17 -0.04
C SER A 81 21.57 -4.79 0.64
N LEU A 82 20.46 -5.41 0.24
CA LEU A 82 19.13 -5.12 0.80
C LEU A 82 19.06 -5.38 2.33
N ASP A 83 19.98 -6.18 2.88
CA ASP A 83 20.03 -6.53 4.30
C ASP A 83 20.67 -5.45 5.19
N GLU A 84 21.35 -4.45 4.61
CA GLU A 84 22.08 -3.40 5.36
C GLU A 84 21.32 -2.07 5.51
N ILE A 85 20.12 -1.97 4.92
CA ILE A 85 19.30 -0.74 4.90
C ILE A 85 18.92 -0.23 6.31
N PHE A 86 18.99 -1.09 7.34
CA PHE A 86 18.61 -0.75 8.72
C PHE A 86 19.75 -0.25 9.61
N ILE A 87 21.01 -0.23 9.14
CA ILE A 87 22.16 0.26 9.93
C ILE A 87 22.85 1.38 9.16
N MET A 88 22.21 2.55 9.08
CA MET A 88 22.85 3.75 8.51
C MET A 88 23.87 4.36 9.49
N GLU A 89 25.04 3.72 9.59
CA GLU A 89 26.30 4.42 9.84
C GLU A 89 27.14 4.30 8.56
N ASN A 90 26.81 5.10 7.54
CA ASN A 90 27.68 5.31 6.38
C ASN A 90 29.00 5.89 6.89
N LYS A 91 30.01 5.05 7.12
CA LYS A 91 31.37 5.53 7.35
C LYS A 91 31.88 6.03 6.02
N ASP A 92 31.95 7.35 5.86
CA ASP A 92 32.63 7.99 4.73
C ASP A 92 34.03 7.38 4.61
N LYS A 93 34.31 6.59 3.57
CA LYS A 93 35.64 5.98 3.35
C LYS A 93 36.57 6.89 2.55
N VAL A 94 36.04 7.91 1.89
CA VAL A 94 36.82 8.87 1.10
C VAL A 94 36.70 10.25 1.71
N HIS A 95 37.83 10.79 2.15
CA HIS A 95 37.92 12.09 2.82
C HIS A 95 38.67 13.10 1.94
N LEU A 96 38.13 14.32 1.90
CA LEU A 96 38.77 15.49 1.32
C LEU A 96 39.31 16.41 2.42
N PRO A 97 40.34 17.23 2.15
CA PRO A 97 40.75 18.28 3.08
C PRO A 97 39.63 19.32 3.23
N HIS A 98 39.69 20.13 4.29
CA HIS A 98 38.71 21.20 4.52
C HIS A 98 38.59 22.20 3.35
N SER A 99 39.65 22.38 2.57
CA SER A 99 39.67 23.22 1.36
C SER A 99 38.96 22.59 0.16
N GLY A 100 38.60 21.30 0.22
CA GLY A 100 38.07 20.57 -0.92
C GLY A 100 39.15 20.20 -1.95
N LEU A 101 38.72 19.98 -3.19
CA LEU A 101 39.60 19.71 -4.33
C LEU A 101 40.01 21.01 -5.02
N ASP A 102 41.25 21.07 -5.51
CA ASP A 102 41.76 22.22 -6.25
C ASP A 102 41.37 22.18 -7.73
N TYR A 103 41.19 20.98 -8.28
CA TYR A 103 41.00 20.74 -9.71
C TYR A 103 40.26 19.43 -9.98
N LEU A 104 39.45 19.44 -11.04
CA LEU A 104 38.87 18.29 -11.74
C LEU A 104 38.99 18.55 -13.25
N SER A 105 39.15 17.50 -14.05
CA SER A 105 39.33 17.63 -15.50
C SER A 105 38.14 18.29 -16.20
N ASP A 106 38.44 19.18 -17.14
CA ASP A 106 37.46 19.83 -18.03
C ASP A 106 36.93 18.89 -19.13
N GLU A 107 37.54 17.71 -19.30
CA GLU A 107 37.06 16.66 -20.21
C GLU A 107 36.02 15.72 -19.56
N LEU A 108 35.69 15.94 -18.28
CA LEU A 108 34.72 15.12 -17.56
C LEU A 108 33.35 15.13 -18.27
N ARG A 109 32.83 13.92 -18.49
CA ARG A 109 31.50 13.68 -19.07
C ARG A 109 30.56 13.00 -18.09
N TYR A 110 31.10 12.16 -17.24
CA TYR A 110 30.36 11.43 -16.23
C TYR A 110 31.01 11.63 -14.87
N LEU A 111 30.31 12.31 -13.98
CA LEU A 111 30.77 12.58 -12.63
C LEU A 111 29.73 12.06 -11.64
N HIS A 112 30.06 10.93 -11.01
CA HIS A 112 29.24 10.24 -10.03
C HIS A 112 30.05 10.06 -8.76
N TRP A 113 29.53 10.52 -7.63
CA TRP A 113 30.19 10.34 -6.33
C TRP A 113 29.16 10.24 -5.21
N ASP A 114 28.91 9.02 -4.74
CA ASP A 114 28.06 8.75 -3.58
C ASP A 114 28.71 9.31 -2.32
N GLY A 115 27.95 10.10 -1.54
CA GLY A 115 28.46 10.67 -0.30
C GLY A 115 29.60 11.67 -0.51
N PHE A 116 29.54 12.50 -1.56
CA PHE A 116 30.60 13.46 -1.86
C PHE A 116 30.89 14.36 -0.64
N PRO A 117 32.14 14.38 -0.15
CA PRO A 117 32.42 14.88 1.20
C PRO A 117 32.59 16.40 1.29
N SER A 118 32.68 17.10 0.16
CA SER A 118 32.87 18.57 0.12
C SER A 118 31.56 19.31 -0.07
N LYS A 119 31.53 20.55 0.42
CA LYS A 119 30.37 21.46 0.34
C LYS A 119 30.14 22.04 -1.06
N THR A 120 31.20 22.09 -1.88
CA THR A 120 31.21 22.63 -3.25
C THR A 120 32.21 21.87 -4.11
N LEU A 121 32.03 21.92 -5.43
CA LEU A 121 33.05 21.56 -6.41
C LEU A 121 34.16 22.63 -6.46
N PRO A 122 35.35 22.31 -7.00
CA PRO A 122 36.45 23.26 -7.16
C PRO A 122 36.02 24.52 -7.91
N GLN A 123 36.57 25.68 -7.55
CA GLN A 123 36.31 26.94 -8.28
C GLN A 123 36.75 26.88 -9.75
N SER A 124 37.73 26.03 -10.06
CA SER A 124 38.26 25.79 -11.40
C SER A 124 37.36 24.87 -12.26
N PHE A 125 36.32 24.27 -11.70
CA PHE A 125 35.51 23.27 -12.38
C PHE A 125 34.74 23.87 -13.58
N CYS A 126 34.90 23.24 -14.75
CA CYS A 126 34.15 23.54 -15.97
C CYS A 126 33.14 22.41 -16.27
N ALA A 127 31.86 22.76 -16.42
CA ALA A 127 30.79 21.78 -16.65
C ALA A 127 30.45 21.54 -18.13
N GLU A 128 31.14 22.19 -19.07
CA GLU A 128 30.82 22.22 -20.52
C GLU A 128 30.60 20.82 -21.12
N ASN A 129 31.44 19.85 -20.74
CA ASN A 129 31.41 18.49 -21.28
C ASN A 129 30.56 17.50 -20.46
N ILE A 130 30.00 17.93 -19.33
CA ILE A 130 29.27 17.05 -18.41
C ILE A 130 27.95 16.62 -19.05
N VAL A 131 27.73 15.31 -19.09
CA VAL A 131 26.49 14.68 -19.54
C VAL A 131 25.66 14.21 -18.34
N GLU A 132 26.31 13.62 -17.33
CA GLU A 132 25.65 13.20 -16.09
C GLU A 132 26.44 13.68 -14.86
N LEU A 133 25.70 14.33 -13.95
CA LEU A 133 26.20 14.83 -12.67
C LEU A 133 25.40 14.16 -11.54
N ILE A 134 26.03 13.27 -10.77
CA ILE A 134 25.38 12.38 -9.81
C ILE A 134 26.10 12.47 -8.47
N PHE A 135 25.46 13.05 -7.47
CA PHE A 135 25.96 13.25 -6.11
C PHE A 135 24.88 12.92 -5.07
N PRO A 136 24.46 11.65 -4.97
CA PRO A 136 23.51 11.27 -3.95
C PRO A 136 24.15 11.32 -2.56
N ASP A 137 23.34 11.53 -1.54
CA ASP A 137 23.71 11.53 -0.11
C ASP A 137 24.90 12.42 0.23
N SER A 138 25.09 13.51 -0.51
CA SER A 138 26.31 14.32 -0.49
C SER A 138 26.26 15.47 0.51
N LYS A 139 27.43 15.96 0.92
CA LYS A 139 27.57 17.12 1.83
C LYS A 139 27.52 18.47 1.11
N ILE A 140 27.06 18.48 -0.14
CA ILE A 140 27.00 19.65 -0.99
C ILE A 140 25.99 20.64 -0.41
N GLU A 141 26.45 21.87 -0.16
CA GLU A 141 25.60 23.01 0.16
C GLU A 141 25.23 23.78 -1.12
N LYS A 142 26.21 23.91 -2.03
CA LYS A 142 26.09 24.55 -3.34
C LYS A 142 27.11 23.93 -4.30
N LEU A 143 26.69 23.59 -5.52
CA LEU A 143 27.57 22.94 -6.50
C LEU A 143 28.73 23.84 -6.95
N TRP A 144 28.43 25.07 -7.39
CA TRP A 144 29.38 26.10 -7.82
C TRP A 144 28.69 27.48 -7.80
N THR A 145 29.49 28.55 -7.92
CA THR A 145 29.00 29.93 -8.06
C THR A 145 29.07 30.42 -9.50
N GLY A 146 28.09 31.21 -9.93
CA GLY A 146 28.02 31.73 -11.30
C GLY A 146 27.30 30.78 -12.26
N VAL A 147 27.26 31.16 -13.53
CA VAL A 147 26.64 30.40 -14.62
C VAL A 147 27.70 29.52 -15.27
N GLN A 148 27.34 28.27 -15.58
CA GLN A 148 28.17 27.30 -16.30
C GLN A 148 27.52 26.97 -17.64
N ASP A 149 28.32 26.58 -18.63
CA ASP A 149 27.80 25.94 -19.83
C ASP A 149 27.37 24.50 -19.48
N LEU A 150 26.09 24.20 -19.71
CA LEU A 150 25.48 22.90 -19.39
C LEU A 150 24.83 22.29 -20.64
N VAL A 151 25.26 22.69 -21.85
CA VAL A 151 24.63 22.29 -23.10
C VAL A 151 24.56 20.76 -23.27
N HIS A 152 25.53 20.01 -22.74
CA HIS A 152 25.57 18.55 -22.84
C HIS A 152 24.87 17.82 -21.69
N LEU A 153 24.47 18.53 -20.63
CA LEU A 153 23.92 17.93 -19.42
C LEU A 153 22.55 17.30 -19.71
N ARG A 154 22.42 16.00 -19.45
CA ARG A 154 21.17 15.24 -19.60
C ARG A 154 20.57 14.85 -18.26
N ARG A 155 21.41 14.58 -17.25
CA ARG A 155 20.95 14.12 -15.93
C ARG A 155 21.68 14.82 -14.79
N MET A 156 20.91 15.30 -13.82
CA MET A 156 21.40 15.79 -12.54
C MET A 156 20.73 15.03 -11.40
N ASP A 157 21.51 14.46 -10.49
CA ASP A 157 21.02 13.78 -9.29
C ASP A 157 21.78 14.31 -8.07
N LEU A 158 21.09 14.99 -7.18
CA LEU A 158 21.62 15.49 -5.90
C LEU A 158 20.82 14.94 -4.71
N SER A 159 20.10 13.83 -4.94
CA SER A 159 19.18 13.27 -3.94
C SER A 159 19.89 12.92 -2.63
N GLY A 160 19.17 12.93 -1.51
CA GLY A 160 19.75 12.61 -0.20
C GLY A 160 20.70 13.68 0.34
N SER A 161 20.97 14.78 -0.37
CA SER A 161 21.87 15.84 0.09
C SER A 161 21.17 16.75 1.12
N PRO A 162 21.41 16.59 2.43
CA PRO A 162 20.57 17.22 3.45
C PRO A 162 20.91 18.70 3.64
N TYR A 163 22.07 19.16 3.16
CA TYR A 163 22.56 20.53 3.30
C TYR A 163 22.39 21.38 2.03
N LEU A 164 21.89 20.80 0.93
CA LEU A 164 21.72 21.51 -0.34
C LEU A 164 20.74 22.68 -0.17
N LEU A 165 21.22 23.90 -0.39
CA LEU A 165 20.42 25.12 -0.18
C LEU A 165 19.68 25.55 -1.45
N GLU A 166 20.36 25.43 -2.59
CA GLU A 166 19.88 25.85 -3.91
C GLU A 166 20.48 24.96 -5.02
N ILE A 167 19.79 24.88 -6.17
CA ILE A 167 20.34 24.27 -7.38
C ILE A 167 20.99 25.34 -8.27
N PRO A 168 21.97 24.98 -9.13
CA PRO A 168 22.61 25.94 -10.03
C PRO A 168 21.61 26.52 -11.05
N ASP A 169 22.02 27.61 -11.70
CA ASP A 169 21.30 28.14 -12.86
C ASP A 169 21.33 27.11 -14.01
N LEU A 170 20.14 26.71 -14.47
CA LEU A 170 19.95 25.73 -15.54
C LEU A 170 19.57 26.37 -16.88
N SER A 171 19.72 27.69 -17.02
CA SER A 171 19.37 28.41 -18.26
C SER A 171 20.11 27.91 -19.50
N MET A 172 21.35 27.42 -19.34
CA MET A 172 22.17 26.83 -20.41
C MET A 172 21.98 25.30 -20.56
N ALA A 173 21.16 24.67 -19.71
CA ALA A 173 20.96 23.21 -19.70
C ALA A 173 19.84 22.76 -20.67
N GLU A 174 19.92 23.13 -21.94
CA GLU A 174 18.84 22.93 -22.92
C GLU A 174 18.49 21.44 -23.18
N ASN A 175 19.42 20.53 -22.90
CA ASN A 175 19.30 19.09 -23.14
C ASN A 175 19.00 18.26 -21.89
N ILE A 176 18.71 18.91 -20.76
CA ILE A 176 18.44 18.18 -19.51
C ILE A 176 17.09 17.45 -19.56
N GLU A 177 17.12 16.17 -19.20
CA GLU A 177 16.00 15.25 -19.25
C GLU A 177 15.52 14.84 -17.87
N SER A 178 16.44 14.78 -16.88
CA SER A 178 16.14 14.28 -15.55
C SER A 178 16.83 15.10 -14.46
N ILE A 179 16.03 15.55 -13.48
CA ILE A 179 16.49 16.21 -12.25
C ILE A 179 15.94 15.43 -11.04
N ASN A 180 16.84 14.88 -10.23
CA ASN A 180 16.51 14.17 -9.00
C ASN A 180 17.05 14.93 -7.78
N LEU A 181 16.13 15.43 -6.95
CA LEU A 181 16.37 16.22 -5.75
C LEU A 181 15.65 15.62 -4.54
N LYS A 182 15.32 14.33 -4.57
CA LYS A 182 14.61 13.67 -3.46
C LYS A 182 15.39 13.80 -2.16
N PHE A 183 14.70 13.96 -1.03
CA PHE A 183 15.30 14.04 0.31
C PHE A 183 16.26 15.22 0.53
N CYS A 184 16.25 16.25 -0.33
CA CYS A 184 17.00 17.49 -0.10
C CYS A 184 16.31 18.38 0.94
N LYS A 185 16.47 18.04 2.22
CA LYS A 185 15.71 18.64 3.33
C LYS A 185 15.96 20.13 3.54
N SER A 186 17.13 20.66 3.17
CA SER A 186 17.45 22.09 3.32
C SER A 186 17.13 22.93 2.08
N LEU A 187 16.69 22.32 0.98
CA LEU A 187 16.41 23.03 -0.26
C LEU A 187 15.24 23.99 -0.07
N ILE A 188 15.47 25.29 -0.31
CA ILE A 188 14.46 26.34 -0.06
C ILE A 188 13.68 26.66 -1.33
N GLU A 189 14.36 26.75 -2.46
CA GLU A 189 13.77 27.08 -3.76
C GLU A 189 14.47 26.32 -4.89
N VAL A 190 13.73 26.12 -5.97
CA VAL A 190 14.25 25.62 -7.25
C VAL A 190 14.46 26.83 -8.17
N ASN A 191 15.62 26.90 -8.81
CA ASN A 191 15.96 28.01 -9.70
C ASN A 191 14.88 28.22 -10.78
N PRO A 192 14.39 29.45 -11.02
CA PRO A 192 13.31 29.72 -11.98
C PRO A 192 13.58 29.27 -13.41
N SER A 193 14.85 29.12 -13.82
CA SER A 193 15.24 28.62 -15.14
C SER A 193 14.60 27.27 -15.50
N ILE A 194 14.22 26.45 -14.50
CA ILE A 194 13.53 25.17 -14.71
C ILE A 194 12.24 25.30 -15.54
N GLN A 195 11.61 26.49 -15.53
CA GLN A 195 10.39 26.75 -16.31
C GLN A 195 10.62 26.72 -17.84
N TYR A 196 11.87 26.92 -18.29
CA TYR A 196 12.23 26.96 -19.71
C TYR A 196 12.77 25.63 -20.25
N LEU A 197 12.90 24.60 -19.41
CA LEU A 197 13.46 23.31 -19.79
C LEU A 197 12.45 22.48 -20.59
N THR A 198 12.51 22.58 -21.91
CA THR A 198 11.52 21.98 -22.81
C THR A 198 11.62 20.46 -22.95
N LYS A 199 12.81 19.88 -22.68
CA LYS A 199 13.12 18.44 -22.79
C LYS A 199 13.03 17.67 -21.46
N LEU A 200 12.69 18.33 -20.36
CA LEU A 200 12.64 17.73 -19.02
C LEU A 200 11.55 16.64 -18.95
N GLU A 201 11.93 15.37 -18.81
CA GLU A 201 11.03 14.24 -18.66
C GLU A 201 10.71 13.93 -17.19
N VAL A 202 11.68 14.13 -16.29
CA VAL A 202 11.58 13.72 -14.89
C VAL A 202 12.02 14.84 -13.96
N LEU A 203 11.13 15.24 -13.06
CA LEU A 203 11.43 16.12 -11.93
C LEU A 203 10.98 15.47 -10.62
N GLN A 204 11.95 15.17 -9.75
CA GLN A 204 11.69 14.51 -8.47
C GLN A 204 12.17 15.37 -7.30
N LEU A 205 11.24 15.74 -6.41
CA LEU A 205 11.46 16.63 -5.26
C LEU A 205 10.89 16.01 -3.97
N SER A 206 10.59 14.71 -3.96
CA SER A 206 9.93 14.07 -2.81
C SER A 206 10.73 14.27 -1.53
N TYR A 207 10.07 14.55 -0.40
CA TYR A 207 10.68 14.79 0.91
C TYR A 207 11.60 16.02 1.00
N CYS A 208 11.39 17.03 0.13
CA CYS A 208 12.01 18.35 0.28
C CYS A 208 11.19 19.23 1.22
N ASP A 209 11.34 19.00 2.54
CA ASP A 209 10.46 19.57 3.55
C ASP A 209 10.53 21.11 3.64
N ASN A 210 11.70 21.73 3.40
CA ASN A 210 11.87 23.19 3.45
C ASN A 210 11.56 23.92 2.13
N LEU A 211 11.23 23.20 1.06
CA LEU A 211 10.95 23.80 -0.24
C LEU A 211 9.70 24.67 -0.14
N ARG A 212 9.82 25.96 -0.47
CA ARG A 212 8.73 26.95 -0.31
C ARG A 212 8.05 27.28 -1.63
N SER A 213 8.82 27.31 -2.72
CA SER A 213 8.37 27.77 -4.02
C SER A 213 8.93 26.90 -5.15
N LEU A 214 8.09 26.74 -6.15
CA LEU A 214 8.42 26.30 -7.50
C LEU A 214 7.96 27.40 -8.45
N PRO A 215 8.52 27.50 -9.67
CA PRO A 215 7.98 28.38 -10.68
C PRO A 215 6.50 28.09 -10.94
N SER A 216 5.74 29.13 -11.28
CA SER A 216 4.28 29.00 -11.47
C SER A 216 3.88 28.09 -12.63
N ARG A 217 4.83 27.74 -13.51
CA ARG A 217 4.62 26.84 -14.65
C ARG A 217 5.87 26.02 -14.91
N ILE A 218 5.70 24.75 -15.26
CA ILE A 218 6.76 23.93 -15.85
C ILE A 218 6.52 23.89 -17.36
N GLY A 219 7.40 24.51 -18.15
CA GLY A 219 7.26 24.64 -19.61
C GLY A 219 7.57 23.37 -20.41
N SER A 220 7.93 22.27 -19.76
CA SER A 220 8.21 21.00 -20.42
C SER A 220 6.97 20.43 -21.10
N LYS A 221 7.11 20.10 -22.39
CA LYS A 221 6.07 19.42 -23.18
C LYS A 221 6.19 17.90 -23.15
N VAL A 222 7.26 17.37 -22.57
CA VAL A 222 7.55 15.92 -22.52
C VAL A 222 7.60 15.38 -21.10
N LEU A 223 7.20 16.18 -20.09
CA LEU A 223 7.21 15.76 -18.70
C LEU A 223 6.41 14.46 -18.52
N ARG A 224 7.02 13.48 -17.87
CA ARG A 224 6.47 12.14 -17.60
C ARG A 224 6.25 11.91 -16.12
N ILE A 225 7.13 12.45 -15.30
CA ILE A 225 7.11 12.30 -13.84
C ILE A 225 7.32 13.68 -13.21
N LEU A 226 6.33 14.11 -12.45
CA LEU A 226 6.45 15.19 -11.47
C LEU A 226 6.09 14.61 -10.11
N ASP A 227 7.07 14.58 -9.20
CA ASP A 227 6.94 14.01 -7.87
C ASP A 227 7.26 15.09 -6.82
N LEU A 228 6.22 15.62 -6.17
CA LEU A 228 6.33 16.56 -5.05
C LEU A 228 5.95 15.90 -3.71
N TYR A 229 6.00 14.56 -3.63
CA TYR A 229 5.54 13.81 -2.47
C TYR A 229 6.15 14.37 -1.17
N ARG A 230 5.30 14.78 -0.22
CA ARG A 230 5.70 15.33 1.09
C ARG A 230 6.52 16.62 1.02
N CYS A 231 6.36 17.45 -0.01
CA CYS A 231 6.84 18.84 0.01
C CYS A 231 5.91 19.72 0.86
N ILE A 232 6.04 19.64 2.19
CA ILE A 232 5.06 20.20 3.15
C ILE A 232 4.97 21.73 3.12
N ASN A 233 6.05 22.44 2.77
CA ASN A 233 6.12 23.90 2.79
C ASN A 233 5.78 24.57 1.46
N VAL A 234 5.60 23.81 0.38
CA VAL A 234 5.22 24.35 -0.93
C VAL A 234 3.79 24.86 -0.85
N ARG A 235 3.58 26.12 -1.25
CA ARG A 235 2.27 26.78 -1.20
C ARG A 235 1.53 26.81 -2.54
N ILE A 236 2.28 26.78 -3.64
CA ILE A 236 1.75 26.90 -4.99
C ILE A 236 2.20 25.68 -5.77
N CYS A 237 1.24 24.91 -6.29
CA CYS A 237 1.53 23.89 -7.28
C CYS A 237 1.84 24.58 -8.61
N PRO A 238 2.93 24.22 -9.31
CA PRO A 238 3.15 24.69 -10.68
C PRO A 238 1.96 24.28 -11.56
N ALA A 239 1.56 25.15 -12.49
CA ALA A 239 0.62 24.80 -13.54
C ALA A 239 1.26 23.73 -14.44
N ILE A 240 0.54 22.61 -14.59
CA ILE A 240 0.97 21.45 -15.37
C ILE A 240 0.20 21.48 -16.69
N SER A 241 0.82 22.03 -17.74
CA SER A 241 0.23 22.01 -19.07
C SER A 241 0.34 20.61 -19.69
N GLY A 242 -0.71 19.80 -19.62
CA GLY A 242 -0.70 18.44 -20.17
C GLY A 242 -0.95 18.35 -21.67
N ASN A 243 -0.32 19.23 -22.43
CA ASN A 243 -0.08 18.95 -23.86
C ASN A 243 1.01 17.89 -24.07
N SER A 244 1.54 17.29 -22.99
CA SER A 244 2.38 16.09 -23.06
C SER A 244 1.50 14.86 -23.32
N PRO A 245 1.60 14.19 -24.48
CA PRO A 245 0.88 12.94 -24.73
C PRO A 245 1.34 11.78 -23.81
N VAL A 246 2.35 11.99 -22.97
CA VAL A 246 3.01 10.95 -22.16
C VAL A 246 2.74 11.09 -20.66
N LEU A 247 2.36 12.28 -20.15
CA LEU A 247 2.11 12.48 -18.73
C LEU A 247 0.84 11.74 -18.27
N ARG A 248 1.02 10.60 -17.61
CA ARG A 248 -0.08 9.75 -17.14
C ARG A 248 -0.32 9.84 -15.63
N LYS A 249 0.70 10.16 -14.84
CA LYS A 249 0.65 10.18 -13.37
C LYS A 249 1.18 11.51 -12.84
N VAL A 250 0.42 12.12 -11.94
CA VAL A 250 0.84 13.30 -11.14
C VAL A 250 0.71 12.95 -9.67
N ASP A 251 1.79 13.11 -8.90
CA ASP A 251 1.87 12.75 -7.48
C ASP A 251 2.25 13.97 -6.63
N LEU A 252 1.26 14.50 -5.91
CA LEU A 252 1.35 15.72 -5.08
C LEU A 252 0.97 15.45 -3.62
N GLN A 253 1.04 14.19 -3.21
CA GLN A 253 0.59 13.76 -1.89
C GLN A 253 1.35 14.47 -0.76
N PHE A 254 0.65 14.76 0.33
CA PHE A 254 1.17 15.36 1.56
C PHE A 254 1.83 16.73 1.38
N CYS A 255 1.49 17.46 0.31
CA CYS A 255 1.76 18.89 0.17
C CYS A 255 0.75 19.72 0.98
N ALA A 256 0.92 19.73 2.30
CA ALA A 256 -0.07 20.24 3.25
C ALA A 256 -0.42 21.73 3.12
N ASN A 257 0.46 22.54 2.52
CA ASN A 257 0.24 23.99 2.34
C ASN A 257 -0.34 24.38 0.98
N ILE A 258 -0.59 23.43 0.08
CA ILE A 258 -1.28 23.68 -1.19
C ILE A 258 -2.79 23.59 -0.94
N THR A 259 -3.45 24.75 -0.95
CA THR A 259 -4.89 24.88 -0.63
C THR A 259 -5.81 24.93 -1.85
N LYS A 260 -5.25 25.21 -3.04
CA LYS A 260 -5.99 25.21 -4.30
C LYS A 260 -5.77 23.92 -5.05
N PHE A 261 -6.81 23.43 -5.71
CA PHE A 261 -6.66 22.34 -6.66
C PHE A 261 -5.64 22.72 -7.75
N PRO A 262 -4.72 21.83 -8.11
CA PRO A 262 -3.66 22.16 -9.07
C PRO A 262 -4.23 22.45 -10.47
N GLU A 263 -3.68 23.48 -11.13
CA GLU A 263 -4.02 23.79 -12.52
C GLU A 263 -3.41 22.74 -13.45
N ILE A 264 -4.22 21.73 -13.76
CA ILE A 264 -3.83 20.58 -14.56
C ILE A 264 -4.68 20.55 -15.83
N SER A 265 -4.02 20.32 -16.97
CA SER A 265 -4.67 20.04 -18.25
C SER A 265 -4.12 18.74 -18.84
N GLY A 266 -4.76 18.17 -19.86
CA GLY A 266 -4.21 17.04 -20.65
C GLY A 266 -4.75 15.64 -20.35
N ASN A 267 -4.07 14.63 -20.92
CA ASN A 267 -4.48 13.22 -20.89
C ASN A 267 -3.96 12.45 -19.65
N ILE A 268 -4.10 13.04 -18.46
CA ILE A 268 -3.66 12.42 -17.20
C ILE A 268 -4.62 11.30 -16.81
N LYS A 269 -4.06 10.15 -16.40
CA LYS A 269 -4.83 8.97 -15.98
C LYS A 269 -4.89 8.79 -14.47
N TYR A 270 -3.86 9.21 -13.75
CA TYR A 270 -3.72 8.99 -12.31
C TYR A 270 -3.34 10.30 -11.61
N LEU A 271 -4.20 10.78 -10.72
CA LEU A 271 -3.99 12.00 -9.95
C LEU A 271 -4.05 11.68 -8.45
N TYR A 272 -2.92 11.88 -7.78
CA TYR A 272 -2.74 11.58 -6.35
C TYR A 272 -2.52 12.89 -5.58
N LEU A 273 -3.51 13.28 -4.77
CA LEU A 273 -3.59 14.53 -4.01
C LEU A 273 -3.82 14.28 -2.51
N GLN A 274 -3.54 13.07 -2.02
CA GLN A 274 -3.82 12.68 -0.63
C GLN A 274 -3.14 13.63 0.37
N GLY A 275 -3.82 13.95 1.47
CA GLY A 275 -3.26 14.74 2.57
C GLY A 275 -2.95 16.20 2.24
N MET A 276 -3.50 16.75 1.16
CA MET A 276 -3.40 18.17 0.83
C MET A 276 -4.46 19.00 1.58
N ALA A 277 -4.31 20.33 1.61
CA ALA A 277 -5.29 21.24 2.22
C ALA A 277 -6.27 21.82 1.20
N ILE A 278 -6.59 21.08 0.14
CA ILE A 278 -7.51 21.52 -0.91
C ILE A 278 -8.90 21.72 -0.32
N GLU A 279 -9.47 22.93 -0.50
CA GLU A 279 -10.78 23.30 0.03
C GLU A 279 -11.95 22.87 -0.88
N GLU A 280 -11.74 22.95 -2.19
CA GLU A 280 -12.73 22.61 -3.22
C GLU A 280 -12.07 22.02 -4.47
N VAL A 281 -12.79 21.13 -5.16
CA VAL A 281 -12.43 20.70 -6.52
C VAL A 281 -13.12 21.63 -7.53
N PRO A 282 -12.40 22.23 -8.49
CA PRO A 282 -12.98 23.18 -9.44
C PRO A 282 -13.80 22.48 -10.51
N SER A 283 -14.78 23.18 -11.09
CA SER A 283 -15.62 22.65 -12.17
C SER A 283 -14.82 22.26 -13.42
N SER A 284 -13.66 22.87 -13.65
CA SER A 284 -12.70 22.57 -14.72
C SER A 284 -12.15 21.14 -14.67
N ILE A 285 -12.38 20.39 -13.59
CA ILE A 285 -12.11 18.95 -13.53
C ILE A 285 -12.72 18.20 -14.72
N GLU A 286 -13.84 18.70 -15.27
CA GLU A 286 -14.51 18.10 -16.44
C GLU A 286 -13.62 17.95 -17.68
N PHE A 287 -12.55 18.73 -17.79
CA PHE A 287 -11.60 18.66 -18.91
C PHE A 287 -10.59 17.51 -18.77
N LEU A 288 -10.49 16.86 -17.61
CA LEU A 288 -9.60 15.70 -17.39
C LEU A 288 -10.24 14.38 -17.86
N THR A 289 -10.76 14.35 -19.09
CA THR A 289 -11.59 13.24 -19.61
C THR A 289 -10.91 11.87 -19.66
N ALA A 290 -9.57 11.84 -19.68
CA ALA A 290 -8.75 10.63 -19.63
C ALA A 290 -8.49 10.10 -18.20
N LEU A 291 -8.94 10.81 -17.16
CA LEU A 291 -8.67 10.47 -15.76
C LEU A 291 -9.34 9.14 -15.40
N VAL A 292 -8.54 8.20 -14.91
CA VAL A 292 -8.96 6.85 -14.51
C VAL A 292 -9.04 6.74 -12.99
N ARG A 293 -8.11 7.36 -12.25
CA ARG A 293 -8.11 7.37 -10.78
C ARG A 293 -7.83 8.75 -10.24
N LEU A 294 -8.68 9.17 -9.30
CA LEU A 294 -8.51 10.37 -8.50
C LEU A 294 -8.50 9.99 -7.02
N TYR A 295 -7.38 10.25 -6.34
CA TYR A 295 -7.25 10.04 -4.90
C TYR A 295 -7.01 11.38 -4.19
N MET A 296 -7.89 11.73 -3.27
CA MET A 296 -7.82 12.90 -2.39
C MET A 296 -8.04 12.50 -0.92
N THR A 297 -7.63 11.28 -0.55
CA THR A 297 -7.75 10.75 0.82
C THR A 297 -7.10 11.68 1.84
N ASN A 298 -7.72 11.87 3.01
CA ASN A 298 -7.26 12.73 4.10
C ASN A 298 -7.07 14.21 3.72
N CYS A 299 -7.75 14.71 2.68
CA CYS A 299 -7.86 16.15 2.40
C CYS A 299 -8.85 16.80 3.38
N LYS A 300 -8.41 17.04 4.62
CA LYS A 300 -9.27 17.46 5.74
C LYS A 300 -9.99 18.80 5.56
N GLN A 301 -9.52 19.64 4.62
CA GLN A 301 -10.16 20.92 4.30
C GLN A 301 -11.20 20.83 3.18
N LEU A 302 -11.25 19.69 2.48
CA LEU A 302 -12.14 19.51 1.33
C LEU A 302 -13.59 19.55 1.78
N SER A 303 -14.32 20.53 1.27
CA SER A 303 -15.71 20.83 1.65
C SER A 303 -16.70 20.55 0.53
N SER A 304 -16.26 20.53 -0.74
CA SER A 304 -17.14 20.33 -1.89
C SER A 304 -16.45 19.63 -3.07
N ILE A 305 -17.25 18.87 -3.81
CA ILE A 305 -16.93 18.29 -5.13
C ILE A 305 -17.97 18.85 -6.12
N PRO A 306 -17.58 19.28 -7.33
CA PRO A 306 -18.50 19.89 -8.28
C PRO A 306 -19.35 18.81 -8.97
N SER A 307 -20.58 19.16 -9.38
CA SER A 307 -21.44 18.25 -10.16
C SER A 307 -20.83 17.86 -11.51
N SER A 308 -19.93 18.69 -12.06
CA SER A 308 -19.20 18.38 -13.30
C SER A 308 -18.26 17.18 -13.19
N ILE A 309 -18.04 16.61 -11.98
CA ILE A 309 -17.32 15.35 -11.79
C ILE A 309 -17.92 14.20 -12.63
N CYS A 310 -19.23 14.26 -12.92
CA CYS A 310 -19.92 13.27 -13.76
C CYS A 310 -19.46 13.25 -15.24
N LYS A 311 -18.73 14.29 -15.70
CA LYS A 311 -18.16 14.38 -17.05
C LYS A 311 -16.94 13.48 -17.25
N LEU A 312 -16.34 12.98 -16.16
CA LEU A 312 -15.18 12.09 -16.20
C LEU A 312 -15.57 10.65 -16.61
N LYS A 313 -15.80 10.42 -17.91
CA LYS A 313 -16.30 9.13 -18.43
C LYS A 313 -15.33 7.95 -18.25
N SER A 314 -14.03 8.22 -18.15
CA SER A 314 -12.99 7.20 -17.94
C SER A 314 -12.71 6.89 -16.46
N LEU A 315 -13.31 7.63 -15.52
CA LEU A 315 -12.98 7.51 -14.10
C LEU A 315 -13.49 6.18 -13.56
N GLU A 316 -12.58 5.34 -13.06
CA GLU A 316 -12.87 4.05 -12.45
C GLU A 316 -12.90 4.13 -10.93
N VAL A 317 -12.05 4.98 -10.33
CA VAL A 317 -11.90 5.12 -8.87
C VAL A 317 -11.91 6.58 -8.45
N LEU A 318 -12.82 6.91 -7.53
CA LEU A 318 -12.86 8.19 -6.81
C LEU A 318 -12.67 7.92 -5.32
N GLY A 319 -11.48 8.27 -4.80
CA GLY A 319 -11.14 8.10 -3.39
C GLY A 319 -11.10 9.43 -2.65
N LEU A 320 -12.04 9.64 -1.73
CA LEU A 320 -12.19 10.86 -0.92
C LEU A 320 -12.23 10.55 0.60
N SER A 321 -11.80 9.35 1.00
CA SER A 321 -11.88 8.92 2.40
C SER A 321 -11.10 9.85 3.34
N GLY A 322 -11.60 10.11 4.55
CA GLY A 322 -10.94 10.99 5.52
C GLY A 322 -11.04 12.49 5.22
N CYS A 323 -11.81 12.90 4.20
CA CYS A 323 -12.17 14.29 3.94
C CYS A 323 -13.23 14.76 4.95
N SER A 324 -12.80 15.02 6.19
CA SER A 324 -13.68 15.24 7.35
C SER A 324 -14.60 16.48 7.28
N LYS A 325 -14.40 17.39 6.31
CA LYS A 325 -15.28 18.56 6.07
C LYS A 325 -16.26 18.38 4.91
N LEU A 326 -16.18 17.26 4.20
CA LEU A 326 -17.06 16.97 3.08
C LEU A 326 -18.42 16.51 3.63
N GLU A 327 -19.42 17.38 3.61
CA GLU A 327 -20.75 17.13 4.18
C GLU A 327 -21.77 16.55 3.19
N SER A 328 -21.50 16.65 1.88
CA SER A 328 -22.40 16.16 0.84
C SER A 328 -21.63 15.67 -0.39
N PHE A 329 -22.25 14.73 -1.11
CA PHE A 329 -21.79 14.29 -2.43
C PHE A 329 -22.65 14.98 -3.51
N PRO A 330 -22.07 15.49 -4.61
CA PRO A 330 -22.82 16.31 -5.56
C PRO A 330 -23.85 15.51 -6.36
N GLU A 331 -24.89 16.21 -6.82
CA GLU A 331 -25.87 15.64 -7.74
C GLU A 331 -25.21 15.24 -9.07
N ILE A 332 -25.45 13.99 -9.48
CA ILE A 332 -24.96 13.40 -10.72
C ILE A 332 -25.99 13.65 -11.84
N MET A 333 -25.65 14.52 -12.78
CA MET A 333 -26.59 14.92 -13.84
C MET A 333 -26.60 13.95 -15.05
N GLU A 334 -25.59 13.09 -15.16
CA GLU A 334 -25.45 12.14 -16.27
C GLU A 334 -24.67 10.89 -15.84
N PRO A 335 -24.84 9.74 -16.53
CA PRO A 335 -24.15 8.49 -16.19
C PRO A 335 -22.62 8.58 -16.25
N MET A 336 -21.94 7.93 -15.31
CA MET A 336 -20.49 7.69 -15.34
C MET A 336 -20.23 6.23 -15.72
N GLU A 337 -19.79 6.00 -16.96
CA GLU A 337 -19.73 4.66 -17.58
C GLU A 337 -18.62 3.76 -16.98
N SER A 338 -17.57 4.37 -16.46
CA SER A 338 -16.40 3.63 -15.96
C SER A 338 -16.33 3.51 -14.44
N LEU A 339 -17.10 4.28 -13.67
CA LEU A 339 -16.91 4.34 -12.22
C LEU A 339 -17.26 3.00 -11.54
N ARG A 340 -16.25 2.37 -10.93
CA ARG A 340 -16.35 1.07 -10.25
C ARG A 340 -16.25 1.20 -8.74
N ARG A 341 -15.49 2.18 -8.23
CA ARG A 341 -15.22 2.34 -6.80
C ARG A 341 -15.40 3.79 -6.37
N LEU A 342 -16.20 3.97 -5.31
CA LEU A 342 -16.42 5.24 -4.63
C LEU A 342 -16.06 5.08 -3.15
N GLU A 343 -15.04 5.81 -2.70
CA GLU A 343 -14.56 5.76 -1.31
C GLU A 343 -14.85 7.11 -0.63
N LEU A 344 -15.76 7.09 0.34
CA LEU A 344 -16.28 8.25 1.07
C LEU A 344 -16.23 8.03 2.60
N ASP A 345 -15.56 6.98 3.06
CA ASP A 345 -15.45 6.65 4.48
C ASP A 345 -14.69 7.74 5.27
N ALA A 346 -15.00 7.90 6.55
CA ALA A 346 -14.45 8.96 7.41
C ALA A 346 -14.66 10.39 6.88
N THR A 347 -15.77 10.64 6.20
CA THR A 347 -16.23 12.00 5.78
C THR A 347 -17.41 12.47 6.66
N ALA A 348 -17.83 13.72 6.52
CA ALA A 348 -19.00 14.26 7.23
C ALA A 348 -20.31 14.10 6.44
N ILE A 349 -20.35 13.23 5.42
CA ILE A 349 -21.50 13.06 4.54
C ILE A 349 -22.71 12.60 5.33
N LYS A 350 -23.83 13.33 5.15
CA LYS A 350 -25.11 13.07 5.84
C LYS A 350 -26.06 12.20 5.03
N ASP A 351 -25.97 12.27 3.71
CA ASP A 351 -26.81 11.54 2.78
C ASP A 351 -26.14 11.40 1.42
N LEU A 352 -26.57 10.39 0.64
CA LEU A 352 -26.22 10.27 -0.76
C LEU A 352 -27.36 10.80 -1.64
N PRO A 353 -27.06 11.58 -2.69
CA PRO A 353 -28.09 12.13 -3.56
C PRO A 353 -28.82 11.03 -4.32
N SER A 354 -30.11 11.23 -4.61
CA SER A 354 -30.92 10.25 -5.36
C SER A 354 -30.38 9.95 -6.76
N SER A 355 -29.59 10.89 -7.31
CA SER A 355 -28.86 10.73 -8.57
C SER A 355 -27.75 9.69 -8.53
N ILE A 356 -27.39 9.12 -7.38
CA ILE A 356 -26.46 7.99 -7.27
C ILE A 356 -26.85 6.82 -8.19
N LYS A 357 -28.15 6.68 -8.50
CA LYS A 357 -28.70 5.71 -9.48
C LYS A 357 -28.08 5.81 -10.88
N TYR A 358 -27.44 6.93 -11.24
CA TYR A 358 -26.74 7.09 -12.52
C TYR A 358 -25.38 6.39 -12.55
N LEU A 359 -24.82 5.98 -11.40
CA LEU A 359 -23.54 5.30 -11.26
C LEU A 359 -23.69 3.77 -11.36
N LYS A 360 -24.37 3.28 -12.41
CA LYS A 360 -24.84 1.89 -12.56
C LYS A 360 -23.76 0.80 -12.52
N PHE A 361 -22.51 1.17 -12.77
CA PHE A 361 -21.37 0.26 -12.80
C PHE A 361 -20.56 0.24 -11.50
N LEU A 362 -21.01 0.96 -10.46
CA LEU A 362 -20.37 0.87 -9.15
C LEU A 362 -20.41 -0.57 -8.64
N THR A 363 -19.23 -1.05 -8.27
CA THR A 363 -19.01 -2.38 -7.68
C THR A 363 -18.70 -2.28 -6.20
N GLN A 364 -18.14 -1.14 -5.74
CA GLN A 364 -17.74 -0.93 -4.36
C GLN A 364 -18.08 0.49 -3.92
N VAL A 365 -18.74 0.61 -2.78
CA VAL A 365 -19.08 1.89 -2.13
C VAL A 365 -18.66 1.81 -0.67
N LYS A 366 -17.75 2.70 -0.24
CA LYS A 366 -17.35 2.84 1.17
C LYS A 366 -17.92 4.13 1.75
N LEU A 367 -18.69 3.99 2.83
CA LEU A 367 -19.36 5.07 3.55
C LEU A 367 -19.16 4.92 5.06
N GLY A 368 -18.23 4.06 5.51
CA GLY A 368 -18.00 3.84 6.93
C GLY A 368 -17.58 5.14 7.65
N VAL A 369 -17.94 5.30 8.93
CA VAL A 369 -17.61 6.46 9.76
C VAL A 369 -18.05 7.78 9.11
N THR A 370 -19.25 7.79 8.53
CA THR A 370 -19.93 8.99 8.01
C THR A 370 -21.09 9.40 8.91
N ALA A 371 -21.66 10.59 8.66
CA ALA A 371 -22.82 11.13 9.36
C ALA A 371 -24.16 10.64 8.78
N ILE A 372 -24.16 9.53 8.03
CA ILE A 372 -25.38 8.96 7.43
C ILE A 372 -26.25 8.37 8.52
N GLU A 373 -27.49 8.87 8.63
CA GLU A 373 -28.52 8.34 9.53
C GLU A 373 -29.50 7.41 8.82
N GLU A 374 -29.72 7.63 7.52
CA GLU A 374 -30.65 6.85 6.69
C GLU A 374 -30.03 6.56 5.32
N LEU A 375 -30.14 5.30 4.87
CA LEU A 375 -29.69 4.91 3.53
C LEU A 375 -30.86 5.02 2.54
N SER A 376 -30.71 5.89 1.53
CA SER A 376 -31.73 6.06 0.47
C SER A 376 -32.01 4.76 -0.29
N SER A 377 -33.28 4.50 -0.61
CA SER A 377 -33.72 3.38 -1.45
C SER A 377 -33.13 3.41 -2.87
N SER A 378 -32.59 4.56 -3.31
CA SER A 378 -31.88 4.70 -4.58
C SER A 378 -30.64 3.78 -4.65
N ILE A 379 -30.07 3.37 -3.52
CA ILE A 379 -28.95 2.42 -3.47
C ILE A 379 -29.28 1.13 -4.21
N ALA A 380 -30.54 0.68 -4.14
CA ALA A 380 -31.01 -0.54 -4.78
C ALA A 380 -30.93 -0.51 -6.33
N GLN A 381 -30.70 0.66 -6.92
CA GLN A 381 -30.50 0.83 -8.37
C GLN A 381 -29.07 0.48 -8.82
N LEU A 382 -28.12 0.36 -7.89
CA LEU A 382 -26.73 -0.03 -8.16
C LEU A 382 -26.61 -1.55 -8.37
N LYS A 383 -27.12 -2.05 -9.49
CA LYS A 383 -27.24 -3.50 -9.76
C LYS A 383 -25.91 -4.24 -9.86
N SER A 384 -24.80 -3.52 -10.08
CA SER A 384 -23.44 -4.08 -10.14
C SER A 384 -22.73 -4.09 -8.80
N LEU A 385 -23.35 -3.55 -7.73
CA LEU A 385 -22.73 -3.39 -6.42
C LEU A 385 -22.43 -4.75 -5.81
N THR A 386 -21.17 -4.95 -5.41
CA THR A 386 -20.66 -6.18 -4.80
C THR A 386 -20.22 -5.96 -3.35
N HIS A 387 -19.77 -4.76 -3.00
CA HIS A 387 -19.35 -4.40 -1.65
C HIS A 387 -19.99 -3.07 -1.24
N LEU A 388 -20.64 -3.07 -0.07
CA LEU A 388 -21.19 -1.89 0.56
C LEU A 388 -20.70 -1.82 2.00
N ASP A 389 -19.98 -0.76 2.34
CA ASP A 389 -19.50 -0.49 3.69
C ASP A 389 -20.23 0.72 4.28
N LEU A 390 -20.90 0.51 5.41
CA LEU A 390 -21.65 1.47 6.22
C LEU A 390 -21.19 1.43 7.69
N GLY A 391 -20.04 0.82 7.98
CA GLY A 391 -19.60 0.59 9.36
C GLY A 391 -19.34 1.90 10.11
N GLY A 392 -19.81 2.04 11.34
CA GLY A 392 -19.63 3.23 12.18
C GLY A 392 -20.50 4.41 11.77
N THR A 393 -21.53 4.20 10.93
CA THR A 393 -22.56 5.21 10.64
C THR A 393 -23.67 5.21 11.69
N ALA A 394 -24.51 6.23 11.68
CA ALA A 394 -25.63 6.38 12.62
C ALA A 394 -26.90 5.64 12.18
N ILE A 395 -26.81 4.77 11.17
CA ILE A 395 -27.94 4.04 10.59
C ILE A 395 -28.62 3.15 11.64
N LYS A 396 -29.95 3.25 11.71
CA LYS A 396 -30.80 2.44 12.61
C LYS A 396 -31.61 1.37 11.89
N GLU A 397 -31.81 1.53 10.59
CA GLU A 397 -32.56 0.62 9.73
C GLU A 397 -32.03 0.66 8.30
N LEU A 398 -32.15 -0.47 7.60
CA LEU A 398 -31.84 -0.55 6.18
C LEU A 398 -33.15 -0.49 5.37
N PRO A 399 -33.14 0.15 4.19
CA PRO A 399 -34.32 0.17 3.34
C PRO A 399 -34.65 -1.26 2.86
N SER A 400 -35.91 -1.65 2.87
CA SER A 400 -36.36 -2.98 2.39
C SER A 400 -35.88 -3.29 0.97
N SER A 401 -35.76 -2.25 0.13
CA SER A 401 -35.24 -2.36 -1.24
C SER A 401 -33.81 -2.93 -1.35
N ILE A 402 -33.05 -3.04 -0.25
CA ILE A 402 -31.69 -3.59 -0.25
C ILE A 402 -31.64 -5.01 -0.83
N GLU A 403 -32.70 -5.81 -0.66
CA GLU A 403 -32.86 -7.15 -1.23
C GLU A 403 -32.67 -7.20 -2.76
N HIS A 404 -32.91 -6.09 -3.46
CA HIS A 404 -32.82 -6.00 -4.91
C HIS A 404 -31.37 -5.83 -5.43
N LEU A 405 -30.37 -5.77 -4.55
CA LEU A 405 -28.95 -5.73 -4.89
C LEU A 405 -28.42 -7.15 -5.22
N LYS A 406 -28.83 -7.68 -6.37
CA LYS A 406 -28.59 -9.07 -6.79
C LYS A 406 -27.12 -9.49 -6.93
N CYS A 407 -26.19 -8.55 -6.90
CA CYS A 407 -24.74 -8.81 -6.99
C CYS A 407 -24.02 -8.56 -5.66
N LEU A 408 -24.69 -8.08 -4.61
CA LEU A 408 -24.04 -7.73 -3.35
C LEU A 408 -23.48 -8.99 -2.69
N LYS A 409 -22.19 -8.97 -2.38
CA LYS A 409 -21.41 -10.06 -1.78
C LYS A 409 -21.00 -9.75 -0.35
N HIS A 410 -20.61 -8.51 -0.09
CA HIS A 410 -20.15 -8.06 1.22
C HIS A 410 -20.94 -6.83 1.68
N LEU A 411 -21.46 -6.90 2.89
CA LEU A 411 -22.16 -5.81 3.57
C LEU A 411 -21.52 -5.59 4.95
N ASP A 412 -20.96 -4.41 5.18
CA ASP A 412 -20.43 -3.99 6.48
C ASP A 412 -21.38 -2.97 7.12
N LEU A 413 -21.86 -3.31 8.31
CA LEU A 413 -22.74 -2.54 9.19
C LEU A 413 -22.13 -2.44 10.59
N SER A 414 -20.85 -2.77 10.76
CA SER A 414 -20.21 -2.80 12.07
C SER A 414 -20.36 -1.46 12.81
N GLY A 415 -20.60 -1.44 14.12
CA GLY A 415 -20.75 -0.23 14.92
C GLY A 415 -21.95 0.65 14.58
N THR A 416 -22.94 0.13 13.83
CA THR A 416 -24.18 0.87 13.54
C THR A 416 -25.23 0.70 14.65
N GLY A 417 -26.25 1.56 14.62
CA GLY A 417 -27.37 1.54 15.56
C GLY A 417 -28.49 0.55 15.21
N ILE A 418 -28.24 -0.39 14.30
CA ILE A 418 -29.28 -1.25 13.72
C ILE A 418 -29.93 -2.18 14.75
N LYS A 419 -31.26 -2.28 14.71
CA LYS A 419 -32.05 -3.10 15.65
C LYS A 419 -32.50 -4.44 15.07
N GLU A 420 -32.80 -4.43 13.77
CA GLU A 420 -33.24 -5.58 12.99
C GLU A 420 -32.75 -5.44 11.55
N LEU A 421 -32.57 -6.57 10.87
CA LEU A 421 -32.19 -6.60 9.46
C LEU A 421 -33.43 -6.88 8.60
N PRO A 422 -33.64 -6.16 7.47
CA PRO A 422 -34.67 -6.50 6.50
C PRO A 422 -34.28 -7.79 5.75
N GLU A 423 -35.09 -8.18 4.76
CA GLU A 423 -34.67 -9.21 3.81
C GLU A 423 -33.40 -8.74 3.07
N LEU A 424 -32.37 -9.58 3.13
CA LEU A 424 -31.06 -9.30 2.52
C LEU A 424 -30.97 -9.98 1.15
N PRO A 425 -30.12 -9.46 0.24
CA PRO A 425 -29.90 -10.09 -1.05
C PRO A 425 -29.47 -11.55 -0.93
N SER A 426 -30.06 -12.42 -1.73
CA SER A 426 -29.68 -13.84 -1.79
C SER A 426 -28.24 -14.06 -2.27
N SER A 427 -27.64 -13.06 -2.91
CA SER A 427 -26.25 -13.09 -3.37
C SER A 427 -25.23 -12.87 -2.27
N LEU A 428 -25.65 -12.38 -1.09
CA LEU A 428 -24.78 -11.96 0.00
C LEU A 428 -24.04 -13.17 0.60
N THR A 429 -22.71 -13.05 0.70
CA THR A 429 -21.83 -14.09 1.20
C THR A 429 -21.13 -13.67 2.49
N ALA A 430 -20.97 -12.38 2.75
CA ALA A 430 -20.37 -11.85 3.96
C ALA A 430 -21.23 -10.74 4.57
N LEU A 431 -21.44 -10.81 5.89
CA LEU A 431 -22.08 -9.75 6.68
C LEU A 431 -21.27 -9.47 7.94
N ASP A 432 -20.86 -8.21 8.09
CA ASP A 432 -20.22 -7.71 9.30
C ASP A 432 -21.19 -6.80 10.05
N VAL A 433 -21.60 -7.20 11.25
CA VAL A 433 -22.43 -6.41 12.17
C VAL A 433 -21.74 -6.33 13.54
N ASN A 434 -20.42 -6.46 13.59
CA ASN A 434 -19.67 -6.31 14.84
C ASN A 434 -20.02 -5.00 15.53
N ASP A 435 -20.17 -4.99 16.85
CA ASP A 435 -20.47 -3.80 17.65
C ASP A 435 -21.86 -3.19 17.39
N CYS A 436 -22.76 -3.90 16.70
CA CYS A 436 -24.18 -3.55 16.62
C CYS A 436 -24.91 -3.92 17.93
N LYS A 437 -24.67 -3.14 19.00
CA LYS A 437 -25.18 -3.41 20.36
C LYS A 437 -26.71 -3.37 20.49
N SER A 438 -27.41 -2.79 19.51
CA SER A 438 -28.87 -2.68 19.48
C SER A 438 -29.57 -3.84 18.75
N LEU A 439 -28.82 -4.68 18.03
CA LEU A 439 -29.36 -5.78 17.23
C LEU A 439 -29.95 -6.86 18.13
N GLN A 440 -31.23 -7.18 17.92
CA GLN A 440 -31.96 -8.12 18.78
C GLN A 440 -32.35 -9.42 18.06
N THR A 441 -32.87 -9.32 16.82
CA THR A 441 -33.43 -10.49 16.13
C THR A 441 -32.99 -10.57 14.67
N LEU A 442 -33.02 -11.80 14.15
CA LEU A 442 -32.70 -12.17 12.76
C LEU A 442 -33.85 -12.98 12.14
N SER A 443 -35.08 -12.50 12.31
CA SER A 443 -36.30 -13.25 12.00
C SER A 443 -36.37 -13.71 10.54
N ARG A 444 -35.83 -12.92 9.59
CA ARG A 444 -35.81 -13.21 8.14
C ARG A 444 -34.45 -13.67 7.57
N PHE A 445 -33.51 -14.04 8.44
CA PHE A 445 -32.15 -14.40 8.04
C PHE A 445 -32.02 -15.90 7.74
N ASN A 446 -31.26 -16.27 6.70
CA ASN A 446 -30.96 -17.65 6.32
C ASN A 446 -29.46 -17.84 6.07
N LEU A 447 -28.82 -18.74 6.82
CA LEU A 447 -27.38 -19.00 6.73
C LEU A 447 -26.91 -19.70 5.46
N ARG A 448 -27.79 -20.26 4.62
CA ARG A 448 -27.40 -21.13 3.49
C ARG A 448 -26.35 -20.51 2.57
N ASN A 449 -26.44 -19.21 2.26
CA ASN A 449 -25.54 -18.56 1.30
C ASN A 449 -24.31 -17.87 1.91
N PHE A 450 -24.24 -17.71 3.24
CA PHE A 450 -23.15 -17.00 3.90
C PHE A 450 -21.89 -17.85 4.05
N GLN A 451 -20.75 -17.25 3.78
CA GLN A 451 -19.42 -17.77 4.04
C GLN A 451 -18.83 -17.12 5.28
N GLU A 452 -19.10 -15.82 5.52
CA GLU A 452 -18.49 -15.07 6.61
C GLU A 452 -19.52 -14.23 7.36
N LEU A 453 -19.54 -14.37 8.69
CA LEU A 453 -20.47 -13.68 9.55
C LEU A 453 -19.77 -13.17 10.80
N ASN A 454 -19.91 -11.88 11.08
CA ASN A 454 -19.32 -11.28 12.27
C ASN A 454 -20.40 -10.59 13.11
N PHE A 455 -20.77 -11.21 14.23
CA PHE A 455 -21.71 -10.69 15.23
C PHE A 455 -21.01 -10.34 16.55
N ALA A 456 -19.69 -10.15 16.54
CA ALA A 456 -18.96 -9.80 17.76
C ALA A 456 -19.59 -8.57 18.45
N ASN A 457 -19.66 -8.61 19.79
CA ASN A 457 -20.26 -7.56 20.63
C ASN A 457 -21.78 -7.29 20.43
N CYS A 458 -22.50 -8.11 19.65
CA CYS A 458 -23.96 -8.05 19.55
C CYS A 458 -24.67 -8.71 20.75
N PHE A 459 -24.44 -8.22 21.97
CA PHE A 459 -24.87 -8.90 23.21
C PHE A 459 -26.39 -9.04 23.40
N LYS A 460 -27.23 -8.30 22.64
CA LYS A 460 -28.69 -8.41 22.69
C LYS A 460 -29.27 -9.40 21.67
N LEU A 461 -28.43 -9.96 20.81
CA LEU A 461 -28.85 -10.85 19.74
C LEU A 461 -29.36 -12.18 20.32
N ASP A 462 -30.53 -12.64 19.87
CA ASP A 462 -30.94 -14.03 20.09
C ASP A 462 -30.14 -14.96 19.17
N GLN A 463 -29.15 -15.64 19.76
CA GLN A 463 -28.21 -16.49 19.04
C GLN A 463 -28.74 -17.91 18.79
N LYS A 464 -29.85 -18.32 19.42
CA LYS A 464 -30.31 -19.72 19.41
C LYS A 464 -30.59 -20.25 18.00
N LYS A 465 -31.36 -19.49 17.22
CA LYS A 465 -31.68 -19.84 15.83
C LYS A 465 -30.42 -19.88 14.96
N LEU A 466 -29.54 -18.90 15.14
CA LEU A 466 -28.29 -18.77 14.39
C LEU A 466 -27.35 -19.96 14.63
N MET A 467 -27.26 -20.40 15.88
CA MET A 467 -26.48 -21.59 16.26
C MET A 467 -27.07 -22.89 15.73
N ALA A 468 -28.40 -23.02 15.74
CA ALA A 468 -29.09 -24.16 15.14
C ALA A 468 -28.88 -24.22 13.62
N ASP A 469 -29.00 -23.08 12.94
CA ASP A 469 -28.76 -22.96 11.50
C ASP A 469 -27.29 -23.27 11.16
N ALA A 470 -26.33 -22.80 11.96
CA ALA A 470 -24.91 -23.06 11.76
C ALA A 470 -24.59 -24.55 11.93
N GLN A 471 -25.16 -25.19 12.95
CA GLN A 471 -25.06 -26.62 13.16
C GLN A 471 -25.62 -27.39 11.96
N CYS A 472 -26.84 -27.06 11.52
CA CYS A 472 -27.49 -27.70 10.38
C CYS A 472 -26.65 -27.56 9.10
N LYS A 473 -26.11 -26.36 8.84
CA LYS A 473 -25.23 -26.09 7.69
C LYS A 473 -23.94 -26.90 7.71
N ILE A 474 -23.29 -27.02 8.87
CA ILE A 474 -22.08 -27.83 9.02
C ILE A 474 -22.41 -29.32 8.86
N GLN A 475 -23.51 -29.79 9.45
CA GLN A 475 -23.88 -31.21 9.45
C GLN A 475 -24.41 -31.70 8.10
N SER A 476 -25.05 -30.83 7.30
CA SER A 476 -25.47 -31.19 5.93
C SER A 476 -24.29 -31.38 4.98
N GLY A 477 -23.15 -30.73 5.26
CA GLY A 477 -21.99 -30.71 4.38
C GLY A 477 -22.21 -29.94 3.08
N GLU A 478 -23.33 -29.22 2.93
CA GLU A 478 -23.65 -28.39 1.76
C GLU A 478 -23.04 -26.98 1.87
N ILE A 479 -21.74 -26.90 2.16
CA ILE A 479 -21.04 -25.62 2.28
C ILE A 479 -20.53 -25.21 0.89
N LYS A 480 -21.19 -24.21 0.29
CA LYS A 480 -20.77 -23.61 -0.99
C LYS A 480 -19.55 -22.71 -0.77
N GLY A 481 -18.36 -23.19 -1.12
CA GLY A 481 -17.09 -22.46 -0.99
C GLY A 481 -16.04 -23.28 -0.24
N GLU A 482 -14.83 -22.74 -0.09
CA GLU A 482 -13.76 -23.43 0.64
C GLU A 482 -13.91 -23.29 2.17
N ILE A 483 -14.66 -22.28 2.64
CA ILE A 483 -14.69 -21.83 4.05
C ILE A 483 -16.11 -21.38 4.46
N PHE A 484 -16.50 -21.68 5.70
CA PHE A 484 -17.62 -21.06 6.42
C PHE A 484 -17.13 -20.61 7.81
N GLN A 485 -17.43 -19.38 8.21
CA GLN A 485 -17.06 -18.84 9.53
C GLN A 485 -18.16 -17.95 10.13
N ILE A 486 -18.27 -18.00 11.46
CA ILE A 486 -19.16 -17.17 12.25
C ILE A 486 -18.52 -16.78 13.58
N VAL A 487 -18.58 -15.50 13.93
CA VAL A 487 -18.18 -14.96 15.23
C VAL A 487 -19.40 -14.50 16.01
N LEU A 488 -19.50 -14.89 17.27
CA LEU A 488 -20.62 -14.58 18.16
C LEU A 488 -20.16 -14.14 19.56
N PRO A 489 -20.94 -13.31 20.27
CA PRO A 489 -20.67 -12.96 21.67
C PRO A 489 -21.16 -14.10 22.57
N GLU A 490 -20.42 -15.20 22.57
CA GLU A 490 -20.70 -16.44 23.30
C GLU A 490 -19.46 -16.90 24.07
N SER A 491 -19.69 -17.46 25.26
CA SER A 491 -18.65 -17.85 26.24
C SER A 491 -18.44 -19.36 26.34
N GLU A 492 -19.32 -20.13 25.69
CA GLU A 492 -19.34 -21.58 25.72
C GLU A 492 -19.16 -22.16 24.31
N ILE A 493 -18.59 -23.35 24.23
CA ILE A 493 -18.54 -24.10 22.98
C ILE A 493 -19.89 -24.83 22.81
N PRO A 494 -20.44 -24.94 21.59
CA PRO A 494 -21.74 -25.55 21.39
C PRO A 494 -21.76 -27.02 21.82
N PRO A 495 -22.82 -27.52 22.49
CA PRO A 495 -22.85 -28.87 23.05
C PRO A 495 -22.65 -30.02 22.05
N TRP A 496 -22.87 -29.77 20.75
CA TRP A 496 -22.67 -30.77 19.69
C TRP A 496 -21.18 -31.02 19.37
N PHE A 497 -20.26 -30.20 19.88
CA PHE A 497 -18.83 -30.50 19.91
C PHE A 497 -18.55 -31.52 21.04
N ARG A 498 -18.56 -32.81 20.70
CA ARG A 498 -18.20 -33.90 21.62
C ARG A 498 -16.71 -33.92 22.03
N GLY A 499 -15.99 -32.82 21.77
CA GLY A 499 -14.55 -32.73 21.79
C GLY A 499 -14.01 -31.37 22.12
N GLN A 500 -14.51 -30.82 23.21
CA GLN A 500 -14.07 -29.55 23.77
C GLN A 500 -13.04 -29.75 24.89
N ASN A 501 -12.15 -28.77 25.05
CA ASN A 501 -11.18 -28.72 26.14
C ASN A 501 -11.02 -27.27 26.64
N MET A 502 -10.55 -27.12 27.89
CA MET A 502 -10.10 -25.84 28.40
C MET A 502 -8.71 -25.51 27.85
N GLY A 503 -8.48 -24.24 27.56
CA GLY A 503 -7.24 -23.75 26.96
C GLY A 503 -7.25 -23.83 25.42
N SER A 504 -6.04 -23.76 24.86
CA SER A 504 -5.80 -23.59 23.43
C SER A 504 -5.55 -24.89 22.68
N SER A 505 -5.65 -26.06 23.31
CA SER A 505 -5.41 -27.33 22.62
C SER A 505 -6.38 -28.45 23.01
N VAL A 506 -6.66 -29.34 22.08
CA VAL A 506 -7.49 -30.52 22.30
C VAL A 506 -6.92 -31.74 21.56
N THR A 507 -6.80 -32.86 22.27
CA THR A 507 -6.37 -34.14 21.70
C THR A 507 -7.59 -35.01 21.42
N LYS A 508 -7.64 -35.57 20.22
CA LYS A 508 -8.70 -36.47 19.76
C LYS A 508 -8.15 -37.67 19.02
N LYS A 509 -8.75 -38.83 19.28
CA LYS A 509 -8.53 -40.02 18.48
C LYS A 509 -9.34 -39.91 17.18
N LEU A 510 -8.66 -39.98 16.06
CA LEU A 510 -9.31 -39.97 14.75
C LEU A 510 -10.13 -41.25 14.54
N PRO A 511 -11.34 -41.18 13.97
CA PRO A 511 -12.12 -42.36 13.61
C PRO A 511 -11.39 -43.25 12.59
N LEU A 512 -11.66 -44.56 12.61
CA LEU A 512 -11.04 -45.53 11.69
C LEU A 512 -11.44 -45.32 10.21
N ASN A 513 -12.46 -44.51 9.95
CA ASN A 513 -13.01 -44.22 8.63
C ASN A 513 -12.63 -42.81 8.13
N CYS A 514 -11.40 -42.33 8.37
CA CYS A 514 -10.94 -41.01 7.89
C CYS A 514 -11.11 -40.80 6.37
N HIS A 515 -11.12 -41.87 5.57
CA HIS A 515 -11.41 -41.78 4.13
C HIS A 515 -12.81 -41.24 3.80
N GLN A 516 -13.75 -41.23 4.76
CA GLN A 516 -15.11 -40.66 4.64
C GLN A 516 -15.23 -39.26 5.25
N LEU A 517 -14.12 -38.68 5.73
CA LEU A 517 -14.12 -37.33 6.28
C LEU A 517 -14.44 -36.35 5.16
N LYS A 518 -15.45 -35.49 5.37
CA LYS A 518 -15.80 -34.39 4.46
C LYS A 518 -15.13 -33.08 4.85
N GLY A 519 -14.99 -32.85 6.15
CA GLY A 519 -14.42 -31.62 6.69
C GLY A 519 -14.33 -31.65 8.21
N ILE A 520 -13.72 -30.61 8.74
CA ILE A 520 -13.53 -30.42 10.17
C ILE A 520 -14.14 -29.06 10.53
N ALA A 521 -15.03 -29.06 11.51
CA ALA A 521 -15.46 -27.83 12.16
C ALA A 521 -14.63 -27.62 13.42
N PHE A 522 -14.23 -26.37 13.63
CA PHE A 522 -13.46 -25.93 14.77
C PHE A 522 -14.23 -24.84 15.49
N CYS A 523 -14.11 -24.81 16.80
CA CYS A 523 -14.73 -23.81 17.63
C CYS A 523 -13.73 -23.37 18.70
N ILE A 524 -13.56 -22.07 18.89
CA ILE A 524 -12.77 -21.51 19.98
C ILE A 524 -13.57 -20.45 20.70
N VAL A 525 -13.34 -20.33 22.01
CA VAL A 525 -13.77 -19.19 22.81
C VAL A 525 -12.53 -18.40 23.17
N PHE A 526 -12.53 -17.11 22.87
CA PHE A 526 -11.40 -16.23 23.09
C PHE A 526 -11.85 -14.91 23.69
N ALA A 527 -10.92 -14.24 24.37
CA ALA A 527 -11.07 -12.87 24.83
C ALA A 527 -9.84 -12.06 24.43
N SER A 528 -10.02 -10.77 24.15
CA SER A 528 -8.93 -9.84 23.90
C SER A 528 -9.00 -8.70 24.91
N PRO A 529 -8.00 -8.54 25.80
CA PRO A 529 -7.96 -7.42 26.75
C PRO A 529 -7.58 -6.08 26.09
N THR A 530 -7.25 -6.08 24.79
CA THR A 530 -6.85 -4.89 24.04
C THR A 530 -7.74 -4.70 22.82
N PRO A 531 -8.11 -3.44 22.46
CA PRO A 531 -8.73 -3.13 21.18
C PRO A 531 -7.84 -3.64 20.05
N LEU A 532 -8.40 -4.44 19.14
CA LEU A 532 -7.67 -5.04 18.05
C LEU A 532 -7.89 -4.22 16.76
N LEU A 533 -6.88 -4.12 15.89
CA LEU A 533 -7.16 -3.77 14.49
C LEU A 533 -7.88 -4.96 13.84
N SER A 534 -8.67 -4.75 12.78
CA SER A 534 -9.37 -5.84 12.08
C SER A 534 -8.47 -7.02 11.73
N ASP A 535 -7.22 -6.70 11.40
CA ASP A 535 -6.16 -7.61 10.97
C ASP A 535 -5.63 -8.50 12.12
N CYS A 536 -6.03 -8.23 13.37
CA CYS A 536 -5.48 -8.87 14.57
C CYS A 536 -6.30 -10.08 15.10
N VAL A 537 -7.44 -10.41 14.48
CA VAL A 537 -8.21 -11.65 14.80
C VAL A 537 -7.88 -12.71 13.75
N ASN A 538 -6.65 -13.23 13.79
CA ASN A 538 -6.17 -14.27 12.89
C ASN A 538 -5.79 -15.53 13.68
N PHE A 539 -6.76 -16.42 13.84
CA PHE A 539 -6.58 -17.68 14.53
C PHE A 539 -6.11 -18.76 13.56
N SER A 540 -5.23 -19.63 14.03
CA SER A 540 -4.70 -20.74 13.26
C SER A 540 -4.73 -22.00 14.11
N CYS A 541 -4.83 -23.16 13.44
CA CYS A 541 -4.76 -24.45 14.08
C CYS A 541 -3.55 -25.23 13.55
N LYS A 542 -2.68 -25.64 14.46
CA LYS A 542 -1.63 -26.62 14.19
C LYS A 542 -2.13 -28.00 14.58
N CYS A 543 -1.94 -28.98 13.71
CA CYS A 543 -2.33 -30.36 13.94
C CYS A 543 -1.06 -31.23 14.04
N ASP A 544 -0.87 -31.84 15.21
CA ASP A 544 0.24 -32.75 15.48
C ASP A 544 -0.32 -34.17 15.60
N ALA A 545 0.03 -35.03 14.66
CA ALA A 545 -0.40 -36.43 14.62
C ALA A 545 0.77 -37.36 14.94
N LYS A 546 0.53 -38.41 15.75
CA LYS A 546 1.50 -39.49 15.94
C LYS A 546 1.17 -40.61 14.96
N SER A 547 2.07 -40.87 14.01
CA SER A 547 1.98 -42.08 13.18
C SER A 547 2.25 -43.33 14.02
N ASP A 548 1.75 -44.49 13.56
CA ASP A 548 2.00 -45.79 14.22
C ASP A 548 3.51 -46.15 14.29
N ASN A 549 4.35 -45.45 13.51
CA ASN A 549 5.80 -45.62 13.49
C ASN A 549 6.56 -44.73 14.50
N GLY A 550 5.86 -43.89 15.27
CA GLY A 550 6.46 -42.97 16.25
C GLY A 550 7.06 -41.69 15.65
N GLU A 551 6.94 -41.48 14.34
CA GLU A 551 7.29 -40.21 13.69
C GLU A 551 6.17 -39.18 13.89
N HIS A 552 6.55 -37.96 14.25
CA HIS A 552 5.66 -36.82 14.44
C HIS A 552 5.56 -36.03 13.13
N ASP A 553 4.40 -36.08 12.48
CA ASP A 553 4.12 -35.24 11.32
C ASP A 553 3.35 -33.98 11.75
N HIS A 554 3.90 -32.82 11.36
CA HIS A 554 3.29 -31.52 11.58
C HIS A 554 2.44 -31.13 10.39
N VAL A 555 1.12 -31.24 10.52
CA VAL A 555 0.18 -30.76 9.50
C VAL A 555 -0.36 -29.40 9.96
N LYS A 556 -0.01 -28.34 9.23
CA LYS A 556 -0.58 -27.01 9.50
C LYS A 556 -1.93 -26.90 8.79
N LEU A 557 -3.01 -26.77 9.56
CA LEU A 557 -4.35 -26.51 9.03
C LEU A 557 -4.52 -25.01 8.80
N LEU A 558 -5.45 -24.61 7.93
CA LEU A 558 -5.48 -23.26 7.39
C LEU A 558 -5.58 -22.19 8.48
N CYS A 559 -5.01 -21.03 8.15
CA CYS A 559 -5.09 -19.82 8.96
C CYS A 559 -6.38 -19.08 8.63
N TYR A 560 -7.14 -18.69 9.65
CA TYR A 560 -8.39 -17.96 9.48
C TYR A 560 -8.28 -16.60 10.15
N GLY A 561 -8.29 -15.56 9.33
CA GLY A 561 -8.53 -14.19 9.76
C GLY A 561 -9.90 -13.73 9.27
N LEU A 562 -10.55 -12.84 10.01
CA LEU A 562 -11.55 -11.96 9.41
C LEU A 562 -10.83 -11.22 8.26
N ASP A 563 -11.20 -11.47 6.99
CA ASP A 563 -10.44 -10.99 5.83
C ASP A 563 -10.22 -9.46 5.89
N PRO A 564 -8.97 -9.00 6.02
CA PRO A 564 -8.65 -7.59 6.02
C PRO A 564 -8.62 -7.10 4.57
N GLN A 565 -9.80 -6.90 3.97
CA GLN A 565 -9.93 -5.79 3.02
C GLN A 565 -9.45 -4.53 3.75
N PRO A 566 -8.80 -3.54 3.10
CA PRO A 566 -8.20 -2.41 3.80
C PRO A 566 -9.30 -1.61 4.53
N LYS A 567 -9.51 -1.94 5.80
CA LYS A 567 -10.47 -1.37 6.74
C LYS A 567 -9.66 -0.44 7.64
N ALA A 568 -10.12 0.80 7.76
CA ALA A 568 -9.66 1.72 8.80
C ALA A 568 -10.35 1.45 10.16
N ALA A 569 -11.14 0.39 10.28
CA ALA A 569 -11.92 0.08 11.46
C ALA A 569 -11.11 -0.77 12.46
N VAL A 570 -10.92 -0.23 13.65
CA VAL A 570 -10.43 -0.96 14.83
C VAL A 570 -11.56 -1.91 15.27
N LEU A 571 -11.33 -3.22 15.23
CA LEU A 571 -12.17 -4.20 15.94
C LEU A 571 -11.97 -4.02 17.46
N LYS A 572 -12.76 -3.15 18.08
CA LYS A 572 -12.93 -3.18 19.54
C LYS A 572 -13.72 -4.42 19.90
N LEU A 573 -13.04 -5.46 20.36
CA LEU A 573 -13.68 -6.47 21.20
C LEU A 573 -13.78 -5.85 22.59
N ASP A 574 -15.00 -5.76 23.15
CA ASP A 574 -15.14 -5.50 24.58
C ASP A 574 -14.47 -6.68 25.34
N ASP A 575 -14.03 -6.51 26.59
CA ASP A 575 -13.32 -7.53 27.41
C ASP A 575 -14.22 -8.72 27.83
N SER A 576 -15.08 -9.14 26.91
CA SER A 576 -16.01 -10.27 26.98
C SER A 576 -15.48 -11.45 26.18
N ASP A 577 -16.08 -12.61 26.42
CA ASP A 577 -15.81 -13.78 25.61
C ASP A 577 -16.57 -13.74 24.28
N HIS A 578 -15.87 -14.16 23.22
CA HIS A 578 -16.43 -14.37 21.91
C HIS A 578 -16.10 -15.78 21.43
N MET A 579 -17.04 -16.37 20.69
CA MET A 579 -16.90 -17.67 20.07
C MET A 579 -16.65 -17.48 18.58
N LEU A 580 -15.58 -18.09 18.06
CA LEU A 580 -15.35 -18.26 16.62
C LEU A 580 -15.61 -19.72 16.27
N LEU A 581 -16.55 -19.94 15.35
CA LEU A 581 -16.87 -21.23 14.75
C LEU A 581 -16.53 -21.17 13.27
N TRP A 582 -15.71 -22.10 12.79
CA TRP A 582 -15.40 -22.20 11.36
C TRP A 582 -15.35 -23.64 10.89
N TYR A 583 -15.54 -23.84 9.59
CA TYR A 583 -15.52 -25.12 8.93
C TYR A 583 -14.53 -25.12 7.78
N GLU A 584 -13.74 -26.19 7.70
CA GLU A 584 -12.74 -26.43 6.68
C GLU A 584 -13.07 -27.72 5.91
N SER A 585 -13.18 -27.61 4.58
CA SER A 585 -13.34 -28.76 3.69
C SER A 585 -12.02 -29.54 3.53
N THR A 586 -12.08 -30.84 3.23
CA THR A 586 -10.98 -31.83 3.32
C THR A 586 -9.79 -31.70 2.35
N ARG A 587 -9.32 -30.49 2.04
CA ARG A 587 -7.95 -30.30 1.53
C ARG A 587 -6.87 -30.38 2.64
N THR A 588 -7.26 -30.76 3.86
CA THR A 588 -6.52 -30.61 5.13
C THR A 588 -5.35 -31.55 5.34
N GLY A 589 -4.91 -32.34 4.35
CA GLY A 589 -3.73 -33.21 4.47
C GLY A 589 -3.85 -34.36 5.49
N LEU A 590 -4.94 -34.44 6.25
CA LEU A 590 -5.28 -35.56 7.12
C LEU A 590 -5.78 -36.72 6.25
N THR A 591 -4.84 -37.54 5.78
CA THR A 591 -5.07 -38.71 4.94
C THR A 591 -5.59 -39.90 5.75
N SER A 592 -5.98 -40.98 5.07
CA SER A 592 -6.33 -42.26 5.69
C SER A 592 -5.23 -42.86 6.57
N GLU A 593 -3.99 -42.40 6.44
CA GLU A 593 -2.81 -42.92 7.15
C GLU A 593 -2.84 -42.60 8.65
N TYR A 594 -3.59 -41.59 9.07
CA TYR A 594 -3.75 -41.20 10.48
C TYR A 594 -5.03 -41.80 11.12
N SER A 595 -5.70 -42.73 10.44
CA SER A 595 -6.95 -43.35 10.92
C SER A 595 -6.70 -44.11 12.23
N GLY A 596 -7.37 -43.71 13.31
CA GLY A 596 -7.17 -44.33 14.62
C GLY A 596 -6.03 -43.73 15.46
N SER A 597 -5.22 -42.83 14.90
CA SER A 597 -4.16 -42.13 15.63
C SER A 597 -4.73 -41.08 16.59
N GLU A 598 -3.99 -40.80 17.67
CA GLU A 598 -4.22 -39.61 18.48
C GLU A 598 -3.63 -38.38 17.80
N VAL A 599 -4.45 -37.35 17.68
CA VAL A 599 -4.11 -36.09 17.03
C VAL A 599 -4.40 -34.95 17.97
N THR A 600 -3.42 -34.07 18.15
CA THR A 600 -3.55 -32.85 18.96
C THR A 600 -3.73 -31.66 18.05
N PHE A 601 -4.81 -30.92 18.28
CA PHE A 601 -5.12 -29.65 17.64
C PHE A 601 -4.74 -28.53 18.60
N GLU A 602 -3.78 -27.69 18.20
CA GLU A 602 -3.33 -26.53 18.96
C GLU A 602 -3.73 -25.26 18.22
N PHE A 603 -4.53 -24.43 18.88
CA PHE A 603 -5.02 -23.17 18.37
C PHE A 603 -4.18 -22.01 18.89
N TYR A 604 -3.91 -21.03 18.05
CA TYR A 604 -3.15 -19.86 18.44
C TYR A 604 -3.55 -18.65 17.61
N ASN A 605 -3.39 -17.45 18.17
CA ASN A 605 -3.48 -16.20 17.42
C ASN A 605 -2.07 -15.83 16.94
N LYS A 606 -1.88 -15.61 15.63
CA LYS A 606 -0.57 -15.26 15.06
C LYS A 606 0.06 -14.00 15.64
N MET A 607 -0.75 -13.08 16.15
CA MET A 607 -0.31 -11.79 16.68
C MET A 607 -0.25 -11.77 18.22
N GLU A 608 -0.52 -12.90 18.90
CA GLU A 608 -0.48 -13.08 20.36
C GLU A 608 -1.35 -12.12 21.21
N HIS A 609 -2.24 -11.33 20.59
CA HIS A 609 -3.05 -10.33 21.31
C HIS A 609 -4.33 -10.87 21.96
N SER A 610 -4.68 -12.14 21.74
CA SER A 610 -5.92 -12.75 22.25
C SER A 610 -5.65 -14.04 23.00
N LYS A 611 -6.36 -14.24 24.11
CA LYS A 611 -6.27 -15.45 24.92
C LYS A 611 -7.40 -16.41 24.55
N ILE A 612 -7.04 -17.61 24.09
CA ILE A 612 -7.99 -18.70 23.88
C ILE A 612 -8.28 -19.35 25.24
N LYS A 613 -9.56 -19.38 25.61
CA LYS A 613 -10.04 -19.96 26.87
C LYS A 613 -10.54 -21.40 26.70
N ARG A 614 -11.12 -21.70 25.55
CA ARG A 614 -11.68 -23.02 25.22
C ARG A 614 -11.48 -23.31 23.75
N CYS A 615 -11.35 -24.58 23.41
CA CYS A 615 -11.32 -25.01 22.03
C CYS A 615 -12.07 -26.33 21.84
N GLY A 616 -12.52 -26.58 20.61
CA GLY A 616 -13.31 -27.75 20.27
C GLY A 616 -13.16 -28.12 18.80
N VAL A 617 -13.21 -29.43 18.53
CA VAL A 617 -13.09 -30.01 17.19
C VAL A 617 -14.27 -30.94 16.94
N TYR A 618 -14.88 -30.84 15.76
CA TYR A 618 -15.95 -31.69 15.28
C TYR A 618 -15.62 -32.22 13.88
N PHE A 619 -15.72 -33.54 13.71
CA PHE A 619 -15.44 -34.22 12.44
C PHE A 619 -16.74 -34.52 11.70
N LEU A 620 -16.82 -34.13 10.42
CA LEU A 620 -17.96 -34.41 9.56
C LEU A 620 -17.65 -35.60 8.63
N PHE A 621 -18.50 -36.65 8.65
CA PHE A 621 -18.36 -37.84 7.80
C PHE A 621 -19.57 -38.03 6.86
N ASP A 622 -19.38 -38.77 5.77
CA ASP A 622 -20.41 -39.10 4.75
C ASP A 622 -21.72 -39.73 5.27
N LYS A 623 -21.77 -40.24 6.52
CA LYS A 623 -22.92 -41.00 7.06
C LYS A 623 -23.76 -40.28 8.13
N ASN A 624 -23.61 -38.97 8.33
CA ASN A 624 -24.52 -38.22 9.20
C ASN A 624 -25.74 -37.67 8.43
N ARG A 625 -26.63 -38.55 7.92
CA ARG A 625 -28.03 -38.15 7.67
C ARG A 625 -28.79 -38.31 8.98
N SER A 626 -28.74 -37.31 9.86
CA SER A 626 -29.76 -37.18 10.90
C SER A 626 -31.03 -36.61 10.28
N SER A 627 -32.09 -37.39 10.31
CA SER A 627 -33.42 -37.13 9.76
C SER A 627 -34.22 -36.08 10.55
N SER A 628 -33.63 -34.95 10.93
CA SER A 628 -34.28 -33.98 11.84
C SER A 628 -34.42 -32.57 11.29
N CYS A 629 -34.35 -32.36 9.97
CA CYS A 629 -34.48 -31.02 9.39
C CYS A 629 -35.68 -30.83 8.44
N ASP A 630 -36.58 -31.81 8.32
CA ASP A 630 -37.75 -31.76 7.42
C ASP A 630 -39.11 -32.02 8.13
N GLU A 631 -39.28 -31.57 9.38
CA GLU A 631 -40.62 -31.52 10.00
C GLU A 631 -40.82 -30.15 10.66
N ASP A 632 -41.32 -29.19 9.87
CA ASP A 632 -42.35 -28.21 10.25
C ASP A 632 -42.55 -27.17 9.12
N SER A 633 -43.32 -27.55 8.11
CA SER A 633 -44.09 -26.61 7.28
C SER A 633 -45.08 -27.34 6.36
N SER A 634 -46.01 -28.11 6.94
CA SER A 634 -47.25 -28.45 6.23
C SER A 634 -48.35 -28.83 7.19
N HIS A 635 -49.51 -28.18 7.00
CA HIS A 635 -50.83 -28.41 7.61
C HIS A 635 -51.19 -27.53 8.81
N GLN A 636 -51.94 -26.46 8.53
CA GLN A 636 -53.35 -26.38 8.90
C GLN A 636 -54.07 -25.31 8.07
N ASP A 637 -54.69 -25.74 6.98
CA ASP A 637 -55.95 -25.20 6.46
C ASP A 637 -56.95 -26.38 6.43
N ASP A 638 -58.23 -26.05 6.68
CA ASP A 638 -59.47 -26.85 6.62
C ASP A 638 -60.16 -27.18 7.97
N ASN A 639 -60.82 -26.16 8.53
CA ASN A 639 -62.30 -26.10 8.65
C ASN A 639 -62.77 -24.74 9.17
#